data_AF-A0A813E9A2-F1
#
_entry.id   AF-A0A813E9A2-F1
#
_cell.length_a   1.000
_cell.length_b   1.000
_cell.length_c   1.000
_cell.angle_alpha   90.00
_cell.angle_beta   90.00
_cell.angle_gamma   90.00
#
_symmetry.space_group_name_H-M   'P 1'
#
loop_
_entity.id
_entity.type
_entity.pdbx_description
1 polymer ?
#
loop_
_entity_poly.entity_id
_entity_poly.type
_entity_poly.pdbx_seq_one_letter_code
_entity_poly.pdbx_strand_id
1 'polypeptide(L)'
;MSLKRPTLAHKATASWAAAPTATAPKKEQTARRGGRRIACCVNERYSPFDASLMGGGQGQLSSIDYARLQSTTPSVPIGSGKVGVPHGFYDAHVHLYDFNQKTEGIAALLECMDECGVSHAAIMGCPLKKNWSEFETRMSENVYNDTDVLYYFSLTDLYLLNQLKMLPPEQAGRFAPQLCGFKPTDRHSPQQIDALIDGHPEIQWRGLGKLILRFSEVTNLTVGSVPYPGHPALNGIMHEAQRRNLPVMIQHNACSESTKPYKYGFEYTGELEEMLQAYDDVNVLWVDAGIYVRGQWAGYKEELARLMKGNKNLYISITPTVLKLQKIASKDLLEIAEMYPDHVMLGSSTIGTFKDAGSNPAADSGARTGKYKKDWELMKKWAGQLSRETYKKVTFTNAFHLFKHRADNEKFDGGKSFENKITYTSAHQVRTVSSKLHNMENAKQKDYEPPAEKNRMLSGMTDGKLMHDGEIKHVVIDTHLHMLDFLHKSSGTRKILQAMDGCGVEKAVLIGMPCCKKWSKDEPEQPLYYQDDNGQCYFYSYSDQMVADAWMALPDDKRCRFAPVMAGFNPTDINAIAHVERMWDKYPGLWRGLGEVMCRHDDLTMLLQDDECPVINHMAMRPLYEFCIKHDLNCLVHHNADRTAEEESDDHYEYLWEVEQVLTTFPDLKLVWCHAGASRRTHEASHADMIEKMVNTYPNLMIDMSWVVWEECVLDPVTGKIEKQWIDAFEKHPTRFTMGSDCVGQFISPNGGNILKPEIVKYWVLAEACTPATTKAILYDNAQRIWFDRWELPTTDQGGRWEQAPPVLRAETLFHNQGYFENIDEEMY
;
A
#
# COMPACT_ATOMS: atom_id res chain seq x y z
N MET A 1 51.87 32.86 -14.42
CA MET A 1 50.80 33.80 -14.02
C MET A 1 49.72 32.96 -13.32
N SER A 2 49.79 32.74 -12.00
CA SER A 2 49.10 33.47 -10.90
C SER A 2 47.58 33.61 -11.15
N LEU A 3 46.65 33.08 -10.35
CA LEU A 3 46.39 33.23 -8.90
C LEU A 3 45.63 31.99 -8.34
N LYS A 4 46.14 31.23 -7.35
CA LYS A 4 45.97 31.30 -5.87
C LYS A 4 44.53 31.16 -5.30
N ARG A 5 44.24 29.98 -4.72
CA ARG A 5 43.26 29.73 -3.63
C ARG A 5 43.96 29.86 -2.27
N PRO A 6 43.30 30.30 -1.18
CA PRO A 6 43.84 30.18 0.17
C PRO A 6 43.26 28.96 0.92
N THR A 7 44.19 28.24 1.55
CA THR A 7 44.02 27.21 2.59
C THR A 7 43.74 27.85 3.95
N LEU A 8 42.95 27.20 4.80
CA LEU A 8 43.02 27.36 6.26
C LEU A 8 42.90 26.00 6.95
N ALA A 9 43.94 25.67 7.71
CA ALA A 9 44.10 24.46 8.49
C ALA A 9 43.49 24.64 9.89
N HIS A 10 42.80 23.62 10.41
CA HIS A 10 42.48 23.53 11.83
C HIS A 10 43.33 22.43 12.48
N LYS A 11 44.17 22.85 13.43
CA LYS A 11 44.82 21.99 14.42
C LYS A 11 43.87 21.81 15.61
N ALA A 12 43.74 20.57 16.06
CA ALA A 12 43.09 20.19 17.30
C ALA A 12 43.93 20.54 18.54
N THR A 13 43.26 20.82 19.66
CA THR A 13 43.74 20.54 21.02
C THR A 13 42.53 20.38 21.96
N ALA A 14 42.46 19.24 22.64
CA ALA A 14 41.51 18.92 23.70
C ALA A 14 41.91 19.53 25.06
N SER A 15 40.93 19.81 25.94
CA SER A 15 41.02 19.49 27.39
C SER A 15 39.69 19.72 28.11
N TRP A 16 39.38 18.81 29.04
CA TRP A 16 38.28 18.82 30.01
C TRP A 16 38.45 19.88 31.11
N ALA A 17 37.35 20.44 31.64
CA ALA A 17 37.03 20.53 33.09
C ALA A 17 35.79 21.42 33.42
N ALA A 18 34.86 20.81 34.18
CA ALA A 18 34.02 21.33 35.28
C ALA A 18 33.32 22.72 35.26
N ALA A 19 31.98 22.65 35.36
CA ALA A 19 30.92 23.51 35.98
C ALA A 19 31.25 24.93 36.53
N PRO A 20 30.27 25.87 36.53
CA PRO A 20 29.38 25.95 37.70
C PRO A 20 27.92 26.37 37.46
N THR A 21 27.10 25.96 38.43
CA THR A 21 25.74 26.38 38.79
C THR A 21 25.50 27.89 38.79
N ALA A 22 24.34 28.34 38.30
CA ALA A 22 23.85 29.70 38.51
C ALA A 22 22.38 29.73 39.00
N THR A 23 22.27 30.23 40.22
CA THR A 23 21.11 30.60 41.04
C THR A 23 20.18 31.64 40.41
N ALA A 24 18.88 31.47 40.65
CA ALA A 24 17.84 32.50 40.43
C ALA A 24 17.81 33.56 41.55
N PRO A 25 17.43 34.82 41.26
CA PRO A 25 16.98 35.76 42.30
C PRO A 25 15.44 35.83 42.39
N LYS A 26 14.96 35.93 43.63
CA LYS A 26 13.56 36.13 44.05
C LYS A 26 13.29 37.60 44.44
N LYS A 27 11.97 37.90 44.53
CA LYS A 27 11.22 38.95 45.27
C LYS A 27 10.97 40.25 44.50
N GLU A 28 9.78 40.88 44.53
CA GLU A 28 8.71 40.96 45.55
C GLU A 28 7.34 41.30 44.90
N GLN A 29 6.31 40.45 45.03
CA GLN A 29 5.07 40.61 45.83
C GLN A 29 4.21 41.88 45.65
N THR A 30 2.96 41.70 45.22
CA THR A 30 1.76 42.02 46.02
C THR A 30 0.59 41.09 45.67
N ALA A 31 -0.25 40.80 46.66
CA ALA A 31 -1.16 39.66 46.75
C ALA A 31 -2.64 40.05 46.84
N ARG A 32 -3.54 39.11 46.54
CA ARG A 32 -4.83 38.79 47.23
C ARG A 32 -5.43 37.52 46.60
N ARG A 33 -5.33 36.34 47.24
CA ARG A 33 -6.27 35.64 48.18
C ARG A 33 -7.53 35.08 47.47
N GLY A 34 -7.94 33.81 47.61
CA GLY A 34 -7.51 32.64 48.43
C GLY A 34 -7.79 31.31 47.67
N GLY A 35 -7.25 30.12 47.99
CA GLY A 35 -7.07 29.40 49.27
C GLY A 35 -8.18 28.33 49.36
N ARG A 36 -7.98 27.00 49.44
CA ARG A 36 -6.96 26.06 49.98
C ARG A 36 -6.98 24.79 49.08
N ARG A 37 -5.90 24.16 48.58
CA ARG A 37 -4.78 23.38 49.17
C ARG A 37 -5.14 22.26 50.15
N ILE A 38 -4.85 21.02 49.75
CA ILE A 38 -4.06 20.05 50.53
C ILE A 38 -3.06 19.38 49.56
N ALA A 39 -1.79 19.34 49.96
CA ALA A 39 -0.71 18.61 49.31
C ALA A 39 -0.39 17.37 50.16
N CYS A 40 0.14 16.30 49.56
CA CYS A 40 1.27 15.57 50.14
C CYS A 40 1.87 14.57 49.14
N CYS A 41 3.20 14.52 49.10
CA CYS A 41 4.03 13.53 48.42
C CYS A 41 3.84 12.14 49.05
N VAL A 42 3.91 11.07 48.25
CA VAL A 42 4.45 9.76 48.67
C VAL A 42 5.22 9.13 47.51
N ASN A 43 6.45 8.76 47.81
CA ASN A 43 7.38 7.95 47.03
C ASN A 43 6.95 6.47 47.04
N GLU A 44 7.46 5.71 46.07
CA GLU A 44 7.73 4.26 46.17
C GLU A 44 6.62 3.21 45.95
N ARG A 45 6.84 2.42 44.88
CA ARG A 45 6.76 0.95 44.72
C ARG A 45 5.76 0.45 43.67
N TYR A 46 6.34 0.07 42.54
CA TYR A 46 5.82 -0.93 41.62
C TYR A 46 5.70 -2.30 42.32
N SER A 47 4.55 -2.95 42.14
CA SER A 47 4.30 -4.38 42.35
C SER A 47 3.16 -4.80 41.41
N PRO A 48 3.16 -6.02 40.86
CA PRO A 48 2.53 -6.35 39.58
C PRO A 48 1.02 -6.51 39.68
N PHE A 49 0.34 -6.27 38.55
CA PHE A 49 -1.11 -6.42 38.39
C PHE A 49 -1.58 -7.83 38.77
N ASP A 50 -2.53 -7.87 39.70
CA ASP A 50 -3.17 -9.05 40.27
C ASP A 50 -4.22 -9.61 39.28
N ALA A 51 -4.04 -10.87 38.90
CA ALA A 51 -4.85 -11.63 37.95
C ALA A 51 -6.10 -12.25 38.63
N SER A 52 -6.93 -11.43 39.28
CA SER A 52 -8.09 -11.94 40.03
C SER A 52 -9.34 -11.05 39.96
N LEU A 53 -9.78 -10.70 38.75
CA LEU A 53 -11.15 -10.25 38.47
C LEU A 53 -11.74 -10.97 37.23
N MET A 54 -11.64 -12.29 37.23
CA MET A 54 -12.42 -13.17 36.36
C MET A 54 -13.55 -13.78 37.20
N GLY A 55 -14.72 -13.14 37.17
CA GLY A 55 -15.91 -13.58 37.88
C GLY A 55 -17.17 -13.37 37.05
N GLY A 56 -17.49 -14.36 36.21
CA GLY A 56 -18.87 -14.78 35.94
C GLY A 56 -19.79 -13.82 35.18
N GLY A 57 -19.73 -13.88 33.85
CA GLY A 57 -20.75 -13.33 32.96
C GLY A 57 -20.67 -13.99 31.58
N GLN A 58 -20.90 -15.31 31.52
CA GLN A 58 -21.07 -16.04 30.26
C GLN A 58 -22.34 -15.56 29.55
N GLY A 59 -22.21 -14.50 28.75
CA GLY A 59 -23.11 -14.22 27.64
C GLY A 59 -22.43 -14.72 26.36
N GLN A 60 -22.82 -15.90 25.89
CA GLN A 60 -22.48 -16.36 24.54
C GLN A 60 -23.02 -15.36 23.51
N LEU A 61 -22.16 -14.48 23.01
CA LEU A 61 -22.25 -14.02 21.63
C LEU A 61 -21.59 -15.12 20.79
N SER A 62 -22.37 -16.15 20.49
CA SER A 62 -21.98 -17.20 19.56
C SER A 62 -21.62 -16.56 18.23
N SER A 63 -20.43 -16.91 17.74
CA SER A 63 -20.06 -16.95 16.32
C SER A 63 -21.30 -17.02 15.41
N ILE A 64 -21.73 -15.87 14.91
CA ILE A 64 -22.72 -15.83 13.83
C ILE A 64 -21.99 -16.35 12.60
N ASP A 65 -22.53 -17.44 12.07
CA ASP A 65 -22.05 -18.27 10.98
C ASP A 65 -21.43 -17.48 9.80
N TYR A 66 -20.10 -17.35 9.79
CA TYR A 66 -19.31 -16.97 8.62
C TYR A 66 -19.01 -18.16 7.69
N ALA A 67 -19.56 -19.36 7.97
CA ALA A 67 -19.15 -20.62 7.35
C ALA A 67 -20.13 -21.22 6.32
N ARG A 68 -21.21 -20.53 5.92
CA ARG A 68 -22.12 -21.05 4.88
C ARG A 68 -22.63 -19.96 3.97
N LEU A 69 -22.11 -19.93 2.74
CA LEU A 69 -22.87 -19.94 1.48
C LEU A 69 -21.92 -19.69 0.30
N GLN A 70 -21.46 -20.80 -0.28
CA GLN A 70 -20.87 -20.87 -1.61
C GLN A 70 -22.00 -20.82 -2.64
N SER A 71 -21.78 -20.18 -3.79
CA SER A 71 -22.56 -20.46 -5.00
C SER A 71 -21.61 -20.57 -6.19
N THR A 72 -21.57 -21.74 -6.81
CA THR A 72 -20.90 -22.09 -8.08
C THR A 72 -21.72 -21.61 -9.29
N THR A 73 -22.36 -20.45 -9.20
CA THR A 73 -23.10 -19.84 -10.31
C THR A 73 -22.16 -18.91 -11.08
N PRO A 74 -22.25 -18.80 -12.43
CA PRO A 74 -21.50 -17.77 -13.16
C PRO A 74 -21.74 -16.44 -12.46
N SER A 75 -20.66 -15.77 -12.04
CA SER A 75 -20.77 -14.52 -11.29
C SER A 75 -21.62 -13.56 -12.10
N VAL A 76 -22.84 -13.32 -11.63
CA VAL A 76 -23.63 -12.19 -12.12
C VAL A 76 -22.76 -10.97 -11.86
N PRO A 77 -22.36 -10.20 -12.90
CA PRO A 77 -21.45 -9.08 -12.68
C PRO A 77 -22.01 -8.16 -11.58
N ILE A 78 -21.16 -7.80 -10.62
CA ILE A 78 -21.56 -6.88 -9.54
C ILE A 78 -21.99 -5.57 -10.22
N GLY A 79 -23.20 -5.08 -9.91
CA GLY A 79 -23.77 -3.92 -10.60
C GLY A 79 -24.61 -4.21 -11.86
N SER A 80 -24.89 -5.48 -12.21
CA SER A 80 -25.68 -5.87 -13.41
C SER A 80 -27.13 -6.31 -13.14
N GLY A 81 -27.59 -6.26 -11.89
CA GLY A 81 -28.97 -6.57 -11.54
C GLY A 81 -29.95 -5.61 -12.21
N LYS A 82 -31.05 -6.13 -12.78
CA LYS A 82 -32.23 -5.33 -13.12
C LYS A 82 -32.90 -4.88 -11.82
N VAL A 83 -32.35 -3.86 -11.17
CA VAL A 83 -33.05 -3.15 -10.12
C VAL A 83 -34.16 -2.36 -10.82
N GLY A 84 -35.42 -2.58 -10.47
CA GLY A 84 -36.51 -1.73 -10.95
C GLY A 84 -36.25 -0.29 -10.52
N VAL A 85 -36.23 0.66 -11.45
CA VAL A 85 -36.05 2.09 -11.16
C VAL A 85 -37.26 2.88 -11.70
N PRO A 86 -37.82 3.91 -11.00
CA PRO A 86 -37.40 4.53 -9.73
C PRO A 86 -38.52 4.65 -8.66
N HIS A 87 -38.17 4.32 -7.42
CA HIS A 87 -38.75 4.99 -6.25
C HIS A 87 -37.62 5.22 -5.23
N GLY A 88 -36.88 6.34 -5.34
CA GLY A 88 -35.85 6.70 -4.34
C GLY A 88 -34.81 7.73 -4.80
N PHE A 89 -33.87 8.03 -3.91
CA PHE A 89 -32.70 8.90 -4.13
C PHE A 89 -31.49 8.09 -4.62
N TYR A 90 -30.51 8.79 -5.20
CA TYR A 90 -29.19 8.26 -5.54
C TYR A 90 -28.12 9.02 -4.76
N ASP A 91 -27.27 8.31 -4.00
CA ASP A 91 -26.11 8.90 -3.35
C ASP A 91 -24.92 8.98 -4.33
N ALA A 92 -24.56 10.17 -4.79
CA ALA A 92 -23.53 10.32 -5.82
C ALA A 92 -22.12 10.02 -5.34
N HIS A 93 -21.88 9.91 -4.02
CA HIS A 93 -20.60 9.46 -3.47
C HIS A 93 -20.74 9.06 -1.99
N VAL A 94 -20.39 7.82 -1.66
CA VAL A 94 -20.29 7.35 -0.27
C VAL A 94 -19.03 6.54 -0.07
N HIS A 95 -18.35 6.76 1.06
CA HIS A 95 -17.16 5.99 1.44
C HIS A 95 -17.56 4.88 2.42
N LEU A 96 -17.23 3.63 2.09
CA LEU A 96 -17.53 2.49 2.95
C LEU A 96 -16.65 2.48 4.21
N TYR A 97 -15.42 2.98 4.11
CA TYR A 97 -14.43 3.01 5.17
C TYR A 97 -14.09 4.44 5.57
N ASP A 98 -13.73 4.66 6.83
CA ASP A 98 -13.13 5.92 7.32
C ASP A 98 -11.63 6.00 7.06
N PHE A 99 -11.00 7.11 7.46
CA PHE A 99 -9.54 7.28 7.33
C PHE A 99 -8.76 6.33 8.23
N ASN A 100 -9.37 5.69 9.24
CA ASN A 100 -8.74 4.61 10.01
C ASN A 100 -8.96 3.23 9.34
N GLN A 101 -9.56 3.21 8.15
CA GLN A 101 -10.01 2.02 7.43
C GLN A 101 -11.01 1.18 8.24
N LYS A 102 -11.82 1.82 9.11
CA LYS A 102 -12.90 1.21 9.89
C LYS A 102 -14.24 1.40 9.18
N THR A 103 -15.14 0.45 9.38
CA THR A 103 -16.49 0.47 8.81
C THR A 103 -17.48 -0.21 9.74
N GLU A 104 -18.74 0.24 9.74
CA GLU A 104 -19.87 -0.50 10.32
C GLU A 104 -20.36 -1.66 9.41
N GLY A 105 -19.75 -1.79 8.22
CA GLY A 105 -20.06 -2.82 7.24
C GLY A 105 -21.12 -2.39 6.23
N ILE A 106 -21.11 -3.06 5.08
CA ILE A 106 -21.99 -2.70 3.95
C ILE A 106 -23.48 -2.94 4.26
N ALA A 107 -23.80 -3.88 5.15
CA ALA A 107 -25.17 -4.11 5.61
C ALA A 107 -25.73 -2.92 6.41
N ALA A 108 -24.92 -2.28 7.26
CA ALA A 108 -25.33 -1.10 8.01
C ALA A 108 -25.61 0.09 7.07
N LEU A 109 -24.79 0.26 6.02
CA LEU A 109 -25.04 1.24 4.97
C LEU A 109 -26.36 0.97 4.25
N LEU A 110 -26.64 -0.27 3.85
CA LEU A 110 -27.89 -0.65 3.19
C LEU A 110 -29.13 -0.33 4.05
N GLU A 111 -29.09 -0.65 5.34
CA GLU A 111 -30.17 -0.32 6.28
C GLU A 111 -30.41 1.21 6.36
N CYS A 112 -29.34 2.00 6.50
CA CYS A 112 -29.45 3.46 6.50
C CYS A 112 -29.94 4.02 5.16
N MET A 113 -29.53 3.43 4.03
CA MET A 113 -30.03 3.76 2.70
C MET A 113 -31.54 3.51 2.60
N ASP A 114 -32.01 2.35 3.05
CA ASP A 114 -33.43 1.98 3.04
C ASP A 114 -34.28 2.91 3.91
N GLU A 115 -33.82 3.22 5.13
CA GLU A 115 -34.47 4.20 6.02
C GLU A 115 -34.60 5.59 5.37
N CYS A 116 -33.62 5.95 4.55
CA CYS A 116 -33.56 7.23 3.87
C CYS A 116 -34.24 7.21 2.49
N GLY A 117 -34.73 6.06 2.01
CA GLY A 117 -35.25 5.93 0.65
C GLY A 117 -34.17 6.16 -0.42
N VAL A 118 -32.90 5.93 -0.09
CA VAL A 118 -31.77 5.94 -1.03
C VAL A 118 -31.71 4.58 -1.68
N SER A 119 -32.02 4.53 -2.97
CA SER A 119 -32.11 3.27 -3.70
C SER A 119 -30.76 2.83 -4.27
N HIS A 120 -29.89 3.78 -4.62
CA HIS A 120 -28.61 3.54 -5.28
C HIS A 120 -27.51 4.43 -4.70
N ALA A 121 -26.25 3.99 -4.79
CA ALA A 121 -25.11 4.78 -4.34
C ALA A 121 -23.86 4.51 -5.20
N ALA A 122 -23.09 5.56 -5.51
CA ALA A 122 -21.71 5.39 -5.96
C ALA A 122 -20.81 5.18 -4.74
N ILE A 123 -20.27 3.97 -4.60
CA ILE A 123 -19.55 3.53 -3.40
C ILE A 123 -18.06 3.40 -3.69
N MET A 124 -17.23 3.78 -2.73
CA MET A 124 -15.77 3.69 -2.83
C MET A 124 -15.14 3.32 -1.49
N GLY A 125 -13.88 2.88 -1.52
CA GLY A 125 -13.05 2.75 -0.33
C GLY A 125 -12.66 4.11 0.26
N CYS A 126 -11.67 4.16 1.14
CA CYS A 126 -11.03 5.40 1.58
C CYS A 126 -9.57 5.40 1.10
N PRO A 127 -9.20 6.26 0.14
CA PRO A 127 -7.89 6.21 -0.53
C PRO A 127 -6.74 6.66 0.37
N LEU A 128 -7.05 7.30 1.50
CA LEU A 128 -6.09 7.75 2.50
C LEU A 128 -6.32 7.00 3.81
N LYS A 129 -5.22 6.64 4.48
CA LYS A 129 -5.22 6.08 5.82
C LYS A 129 -4.50 7.03 6.78
N LYS A 130 -5.05 7.16 7.99
CA LYS A 130 -4.48 7.92 9.10
C LYS A 130 -3.43 7.08 9.79
N ASN A 131 -2.21 7.62 9.87
CA ASN A 131 -1.16 7.09 10.69
C ASN A 131 -1.52 7.27 12.17
N TRP A 132 -1.15 6.33 13.03
CA TRP A 132 -1.15 6.58 14.48
C TRP A 132 0.28 6.47 14.99
N SER A 133 0.83 7.60 15.43
CA SER A 133 2.19 7.64 15.98
C SER A 133 2.19 7.54 17.51
N GLU A 134 3.38 7.30 18.02
CA GLU A 134 3.70 7.30 19.44
C GLU A 134 3.57 8.64 20.15
N PHE A 135 3.54 9.75 19.41
CA PHE A 135 3.39 11.09 19.99
C PHE A 135 1.97 11.32 20.52
N GLU A 136 0.99 10.54 20.04
CA GLU A 136 -0.39 10.62 20.44
C GLU A 136 -0.78 9.43 21.34
N THR A 137 -1.08 9.71 22.60
CA THR A 137 -1.51 8.68 23.58
C THR A 137 -2.82 7.98 23.23
N ARG A 138 -3.59 8.56 22.30
CA ARG A 138 -4.84 8.01 21.74
C ARG A 138 -5.01 8.55 20.33
N MET A 139 -5.69 7.81 19.46
CA MET A 139 -6.19 8.38 18.22
C MET A 139 -7.25 9.45 18.48
N SER A 140 -7.20 10.56 17.76
CA SER A 140 -8.27 11.56 17.79
C SER A 140 -9.57 11.01 17.21
N GLU A 141 -10.71 11.36 17.82
CA GLU A 141 -12.04 11.06 17.25
C GLU A 141 -12.26 11.81 15.93
N ASN A 142 -11.63 12.98 15.77
CA ASN A 142 -11.56 13.70 14.51
C ASN A 142 -10.16 13.55 13.91
N VAL A 143 -10.09 12.87 12.78
CA VAL A 143 -8.86 12.54 12.03
C VAL A 143 -8.05 13.75 11.56
N TYR A 144 -8.60 14.97 11.69
CA TYR A 144 -7.93 16.23 11.34
C TYR A 144 -7.38 17.00 12.55
N ASN A 145 -7.64 16.54 13.77
CA ASN A 145 -7.37 17.30 15.01
C ASN A 145 -6.08 16.91 15.75
N ASP A 146 -5.28 16.00 15.22
CA ASP A 146 -3.98 15.56 15.77
C ASP A 146 -2.84 15.82 14.77
N THR A 147 -1.59 15.65 15.22
CA THR A 147 -0.38 15.91 14.41
C THR A 147 -0.04 14.79 13.44
N ASP A 148 -0.70 13.64 13.57
CA ASP A 148 -0.43 12.47 12.76
C ASP A 148 -0.75 12.71 11.28
N VAL A 149 0.00 12.06 10.41
CA VAL A 149 -0.13 12.25 8.96
C VAL A 149 -1.14 11.29 8.34
N LEU A 150 -1.56 11.59 7.12
CA LEU A 150 -2.29 10.71 6.22
C LEU A 150 -1.33 10.16 5.16
N TYR A 151 -1.52 8.92 4.73
CA TYR A 151 -0.81 8.35 3.59
C TYR A 151 -1.76 7.60 2.66
N TYR A 152 -1.33 7.35 1.42
CA TYR A 152 -2.16 6.64 0.44
C TYR A 152 -2.23 5.15 0.77
N PHE A 153 -3.44 4.61 0.79
CA PHE A 153 -3.68 3.22 1.17
C PHE A 153 -4.26 2.43 -0.02
N SER A 154 -3.38 1.70 -0.72
CA SER A 154 -3.72 1.06 -2.01
C SER A 154 -4.68 -0.12 -1.89
N LEU A 155 -4.81 -0.74 -0.72
CA LEU A 155 -5.64 -1.94 -0.55
C LEU A 155 -7.15 -1.66 -0.38
N THR A 156 -7.55 -0.39 -0.23
CA THR A 156 -8.95 -0.03 0.13
C THR A 156 -10.00 -0.56 -0.86
N ASP A 157 -9.69 -0.60 -2.15
CA ASP A 157 -10.61 -1.06 -3.20
C ASP A 157 -10.90 -2.56 -3.13
N LEU A 158 -9.89 -3.34 -2.73
CA LEU A 158 -10.03 -4.78 -2.51
C LEU A 158 -10.84 -5.09 -1.27
N TYR A 159 -10.81 -4.22 -0.26
CA TYR A 159 -11.70 -4.34 0.90
C TYR A 159 -13.15 -4.10 0.50
N LEU A 160 -13.40 -3.03 -0.27
CA LEU A 160 -14.72 -2.77 -0.85
C LEU A 160 -15.20 -3.94 -1.70
N LEU A 161 -14.32 -4.49 -2.55
CA LEU A 161 -14.64 -5.65 -3.40
C LEU A 161 -15.19 -6.82 -2.58
N ASN A 162 -14.50 -7.20 -1.50
CA ASN A 162 -14.94 -8.35 -0.70
C ASN A 162 -16.32 -8.09 -0.08
N GLN A 163 -16.57 -6.87 0.38
CA GLN A 163 -17.88 -6.50 0.94
C GLN A 163 -19.00 -6.58 -0.12
N LEU A 164 -18.73 -6.14 -1.35
CA LEU A 164 -19.70 -6.25 -2.45
C LEU A 164 -19.96 -7.70 -2.84
N LYS A 165 -18.92 -8.56 -2.86
CA LYS A 165 -19.04 -10.00 -3.13
C LYS A 165 -19.89 -10.75 -2.10
N MET A 166 -19.97 -10.23 -0.88
CA MET A 166 -20.79 -10.83 0.19
C MET A 166 -22.29 -10.52 0.04
N LEU A 167 -22.68 -9.59 -0.84
CA LEU A 167 -24.08 -9.21 -1.03
C LEU A 167 -24.79 -10.08 -2.06
N PRO A 168 -26.12 -10.32 -1.90
CA PRO A 168 -26.95 -10.85 -2.97
C PRO A 168 -26.87 -9.97 -4.23
N PRO A 169 -26.92 -10.53 -5.45
CA PRO A 169 -26.76 -9.77 -6.70
C PRO A 169 -27.69 -8.56 -6.85
N GLU A 170 -28.93 -8.64 -6.32
CA GLU A 170 -29.88 -7.53 -6.32
C GLU A 170 -29.40 -6.35 -5.46
N GLN A 171 -28.89 -6.63 -4.26
CA GLN A 171 -28.37 -5.60 -3.35
C GLN A 171 -27.04 -5.04 -3.86
N ALA A 172 -26.16 -5.90 -4.38
CA ALA A 172 -24.93 -5.49 -5.04
C ALA A 172 -25.21 -4.59 -6.25
N GLY A 173 -26.32 -4.84 -6.98
CA GLY A 173 -26.80 -4.03 -8.09
C GLY A 173 -27.18 -2.58 -7.77
N ARG A 174 -27.38 -2.26 -6.48
CA ARG A 174 -27.66 -0.89 -6.01
C ARG A 174 -26.41 -0.01 -5.97
N PHE A 175 -25.24 -0.61 -6.06
CA PHE A 175 -23.97 0.08 -5.92
C PHE A 175 -23.27 0.26 -7.27
N ALA A 176 -22.71 1.47 -7.46
CA ALA A 176 -21.79 1.77 -8.54
C ALA A 176 -20.37 1.90 -7.96
N PRO A 177 -19.54 0.84 -7.96
CA PRO A 177 -18.22 0.86 -7.36
C PRO A 177 -17.27 1.81 -8.09
N GLN A 178 -16.46 2.55 -7.33
CA GLN A 178 -15.50 3.54 -7.84
C GLN A 178 -14.11 3.21 -7.31
N LEU A 179 -13.13 3.19 -8.21
CA LEU A 179 -11.75 2.82 -7.90
C LEU A 179 -11.00 4.04 -7.34
N CYS A 180 -10.36 3.93 -6.16
CA CYS A 180 -9.66 5.07 -5.56
C CYS A 180 -8.31 4.75 -4.88
N GLY A 181 -7.96 3.48 -4.70
CA GLY A 181 -6.75 2.98 -4.03
C GLY A 181 -5.45 3.12 -4.85
N PHE A 182 -5.23 4.28 -5.47
CA PHE A 182 -4.02 4.60 -6.21
C PHE A 182 -3.55 6.02 -5.90
N LYS A 183 -2.25 6.31 -6.11
CA LYS A 183 -1.63 7.57 -5.71
C LYS A 183 -1.63 8.60 -6.86
N PRO A 184 -2.47 9.64 -6.86
CA PRO A 184 -2.63 10.58 -7.99
C PRO A 184 -1.42 11.48 -8.27
N THR A 185 -0.31 11.31 -7.54
CA THR A 185 1.00 11.95 -7.84
C THR A 185 2.05 10.98 -8.37
N ASP A 186 1.75 9.69 -8.44
CA ASP A 186 2.62 8.68 -9.05
C ASP A 186 2.20 8.47 -10.50
N ARG A 187 3.13 8.74 -11.44
CA ARG A 187 2.89 8.55 -12.88
C ARG A 187 2.68 7.08 -13.26
N HIS A 188 2.92 6.13 -12.35
CA HIS A 188 2.58 4.72 -12.52
C HIS A 188 1.12 4.37 -12.17
N SER A 189 0.33 5.33 -11.65
CA SER A 189 -1.08 5.10 -11.32
C SER A 189 -1.95 4.58 -12.47
N PRO A 190 -1.80 5.04 -13.73
CA PRO A 190 -2.57 4.48 -14.85
C PRO A 190 -2.40 2.97 -15.00
N GLN A 191 -1.19 2.46 -14.83
CA GLN A 191 -0.90 1.03 -14.88
C GLN A 191 -1.51 0.28 -13.69
N GLN A 192 -1.50 0.87 -12.49
CA GLN A 192 -2.17 0.31 -11.31
C GLN A 192 -3.69 0.24 -11.51
N ILE A 193 -4.29 1.29 -12.10
CA ILE A 193 -5.72 1.33 -12.45
C ILE A 193 -6.04 0.23 -13.46
N ASP A 194 -5.23 0.11 -14.51
CA ASP A 194 -5.39 -0.92 -15.52
C ASP A 194 -5.37 -2.31 -14.90
N ALA A 195 -4.37 -2.61 -14.06
CA ALA A 195 -4.25 -3.90 -13.41
C ALA A 195 -5.44 -4.22 -12.48
N LEU A 196 -5.91 -3.24 -11.70
CA LEU A 196 -7.05 -3.43 -10.79
C LEU A 196 -8.38 -3.65 -11.52
N ILE A 197 -8.64 -2.90 -12.59
CA ILE A 197 -9.86 -3.06 -13.39
C ILE A 197 -9.82 -4.39 -14.14
N ASP A 198 -8.70 -4.69 -14.78
CA ASP A 198 -8.56 -5.85 -15.65
C ASP A 198 -8.35 -7.17 -14.89
N GLY A 199 -7.83 -7.10 -13.65
CA GLY A 199 -7.65 -8.23 -12.74
C GLY A 199 -8.93 -8.59 -11.98
N HIS A 200 -9.87 -7.65 -11.85
CA HIS A 200 -11.16 -7.86 -11.19
C HIS A 200 -12.36 -7.50 -12.10
N PRO A 201 -12.52 -8.16 -13.27
CA PRO A 201 -13.59 -7.86 -14.21
C PRO A 201 -15.00 -8.06 -13.63
N GLU A 202 -15.14 -8.82 -12.55
CA GLU A 202 -16.42 -9.07 -11.86
C GLU A 202 -17.03 -7.83 -11.18
N ILE A 203 -16.23 -6.81 -10.88
CA ILE A 203 -16.65 -5.60 -10.15
C ILE A 203 -17.40 -4.63 -11.06
N GLN A 204 -17.08 -4.67 -12.35
CA GLN A 204 -17.46 -3.65 -13.32
C GLN A 204 -17.30 -2.24 -12.72
N TRP A 205 -16.09 -1.73 -12.56
CA TRP A 205 -15.87 -0.38 -12.02
C TRP A 205 -16.66 0.68 -12.82
N ARG A 206 -17.35 1.60 -12.13
CA ARG A 206 -18.25 2.61 -12.73
C ARG A 206 -17.65 4.02 -12.74
N GLY A 207 -16.43 4.18 -12.26
CA GLY A 207 -15.68 5.43 -12.29
C GLY A 207 -14.41 5.37 -11.45
N LEU A 208 -13.66 6.47 -11.48
CA LEU A 208 -12.43 6.66 -10.70
C LEU A 208 -12.63 7.75 -9.65
N GLY A 209 -12.07 7.57 -8.47
CA GLY A 209 -12.11 8.52 -7.36
C GLY A 209 -12.97 8.07 -6.19
N LYS A 210 -13.06 8.85 -5.12
CA LYS A 210 -12.77 10.30 -5.05
C LYS A 210 -11.29 10.65 -4.97
N LEU A 211 -10.78 11.37 -5.97
CA LEU A 211 -9.42 11.91 -5.99
C LEU A 211 -9.38 13.21 -5.18
N ILE A 212 -8.56 13.25 -4.14
CA ILE A 212 -8.45 14.39 -3.23
C ILE A 212 -7.30 15.28 -3.71
N LEU A 213 -7.62 16.46 -4.28
CA LEU A 213 -6.70 17.36 -4.96
C LEU A 213 -6.70 18.72 -4.25
N ARG A 214 -5.55 19.25 -3.81
CA ARG A 214 -5.44 20.53 -3.06
C ARG A 214 -6.64 20.82 -2.13
N PHE A 215 -7.04 19.80 -1.37
CA PHE A 215 -8.23 19.84 -0.55
C PHE A 215 -7.85 20.00 0.92
N SER A 216 -7.78 21.26 1.34
CA SER A 216 -7.79 21.66 2.74
C SER A 216 -6.76 20.93 3.62
N GLU A 217 -7.15 20.66 4.87
CA GLU A 217 -6.38 19.93 5.89
C GLU A 217 -6.00 18.54 5.41
N VAL A 218 -6.81 17.90 4.57
CA VAL A 218 -6.54 16.54 4.09
C VAL A 218 -5.23 16.49 3.31
N THR A 219 -5.07 17.36 2.30
CA THR A 219 -3.84 17.37 1.51
C THR A 219 -2.64 17.96 2.26
N ASN A 220 -2.88 18.80 3.28
CA ASN A 220 -1.80 19.33 4.12
C ASN A 220 -1.27 18.28 5.11
N LEU A 221 -2.13 17.36 5.56
CA LEU A 221 -1.77 16.24 6.43
C LEU A 221 -1.29 15.02 5.64
N THR A 222 -1.46 14.98 4.32
CA THR A 222 -1.05 13.84 3.51
C THR A 222 0.43 13.93 3.15
N VAL A 223 1.20 12.88 3.45
CA VAL A 223 2.63 12.79 3.13
C VAL A 223 2.92 12.79 1.63
N GLY A 224 4.06 13.37 1.27
CA GLY A 224 4.53 13.49 -0.10
C GLY A 224 3.91 14.66 -0.88
N SER A 225 3.97 14.58 -2.22
CA SER A 225 3.54 15.68 -3.09
C SER A 225 2.02 15.86 -3.11
N VAL A 226 1.57 17.12 -3.10
CA VAL A 226 0.14 17.48 -3.19
C VAL A 226 -0.35 17.34 -4.64
N PRO A 227 -1.39 16.51 -4.90
CA PRO A 227 -1.99 16.39 -6.23
C PRO A 227 -2.88 17.61 -6.56
N TYR A 228 -2.95 17.96 -7.84
CA TYR A 228 -3.75 19.08 -8.36
C TYR A 228 -4.16 18.84 -9.82
N PRO A 229 -5.26 19.45 -10.31
CA PRO A 229 -5.63 19.42 -11.74
C PRO A 229 -4.45 19.83 -12.63
N GLY A 230 -4.09 19.01 -13.62
CA GLY A 230 -2.94 19.23 -14.50
C GLY A 230 -1.61 18.61 -14.04
N HIS A 231 -1.55 17.97 -12.86
CA HIS A 231 -0.40 17.16 -12.48
C HIS A 231 -0.15 16.03 -13.51
N PRO A 232 1.09 15.73 -13.94
CA PRO A 232 1.35 14.72 -15.00
C PRO A 232 0.75 13.33 -14.71
N ALA A 233 0.84 12.85 -13.47
CA ALA A 233 0.19 11.61 -13.06
C ALA A 233 -1.34 11.66 -13.18
N LEU A 234 -1.96 12.78 -12.82
CA LEU A 234 -3.40 12.98 -12.97
C LEU A 234 -3.81 13.04 -14.44
N ASN A 235 -3.00 13.63 -15.32
CA ASN A 235 -3.24 13.59 -16.76
C ASN A 235 -3.24 12.14 -17.28
N GLY A 236 -2.31 11.31 -16.82
CA GLY A 236 -2.33 9.87 -17.11
C GLY A 236 -3.62 9.18 -16.63
N ILE A 237 -4.09 9.50 -15.43
CA ILE A 237 -5.34 8.97 -14.87
C ILE A 237 -6.56 9.43 -15.70
N MET A 238 -6.61 10.70 -16.10
CA MET A 238 -7.68 11.24 -16.95
C MET A 238 -7.69 10.59 -18.33
N HIS A 239 -6.52 10.33 -18.90
CA HIS A 239 -6.39 9.59 -20.14
C HIS A 239 -6.94 8.16 -20.00
N GLU A 240 -6.64 7.49 -18.90
CA GLU A 240 -7.14 6.14 -18.62
C GLU A 240 -8.66 6.12 -18.43
N ALA A 241 -9.20 7.12 -17.72
CA ALA A 241 -10.64 7.34 -17.62
C ALA A 241 -11.30 7.55 -18.99
N GLN A 242 -10.67 8.35 -19.87
CA GLN A 242 -11.17 8.59 -21.23
C GLN A 242 -11.19 7.31 -22.06
N ARG A 243 -10.10 6.53 -22.02
CA ARG A 243 -9.95 5.26 -22.74
C ARG A 243 -11.03 4.27 -22.36
N ARG A 244 -11.37 4.19 -21.07
CA ARG A 244 -12.39 3.29 -20.50
C ARG A 244 -13.80 3.89 -20.42
N ASN A 245 -13.99 5.13 -20.87
CA ASN A 245 -15.27 5.85 -20.77
C ASN A 245 -15.81 5.90 -19.32
N LEU A 246 -14.90 6.08 -18.36
CA LEU A 246 -15.19 6.16 -16.93
C LEU A 246 -15.31 7.62 -16.48
N PRO A 247 -16.31 7.98 -15.66
CA PRO A 247 -16.33 9.28 -15.01
C PRO A 247 -15.26 9.36 -13.92
N VAL A 248 -14.81 10.58 -13.61
CA VAL A 248 -13.83 10.86 -12.55
C VAL A 248 -14.44 11.72 -11.46
N MET A 249 -14.30 11.31 -10.21
CA MET A 249 -14.69 12.07 -9.03
C MET A 249 -13.49 12.79 -8.42
N ILE A 250 -13.62 14.09 -8.21
CA ILE A 250 -12.59 14.90 -7.56
C ILE A 250 -13.16 15.67 -6.38
N GLN A 251 -12.38 15.79 -5.31
CA GLN A 251 -12.55 16.80 -4.27
C GLN A 251 -11.42 17.80 -4.43
N HIS A 252 -11.76 19.04 -4.80
CA HIS A 252 -10.77 20.07 -5.11
C HIS A 252 -11.25 21.44 -4.67
N ASN A 253 -10.46 22.23 -3.94
CA ASN A 253 -10.91 23.56 -3.52
C ASN A 253 -10.98 24.52 -4.71
N ALA A 254 -11.97 25.43 -4.72
CA ALA A 254 -12.04 26.50 -5.73
C ALA A 254 -11.00 27.61 -5.48
N CYS A 255 -10.54 27.76 -4.24
CA CYS A 255 -9.54 28.75 -3.83
C CYS A 255 -8.69 28.24 -2.64
N SER A 256 -7.60 28.94 -2.37
CA SER A 256 -6.69 28.64 -1.28
C SER A 256 -7.26 29.02 0.08
N GLU A 257 -6.85 28.28 1.10
CA GLU A 257 -7.24 28.49 2.50
C GLU A 257 -6.57 29.68 3.19
N SER A 258 -5.70 30.38 2.46
CA SER A 258 -4.98 31.54 2.96
C SER A 258 -5.93 32.65 3.44
N THR A 259 -5.74 33.11 4.67
CA THR A 259 -6.47 34.24 5.28
C THR A 259 -5.98 35.62 4.84
N LYS A 260 -5.11 35.70 3.82
CA LYS A 260 -4.51 36.95 3.35
C LYS A 260 -5.59 37.94 2.86
N PRO A 261 -5.60 39.19 3.37
CA PRO A 261 -6.69 40.15 3.16
C PRO A 261 -6.80 40.73 1.73
N TYR A 262 -5.81 40.45 0.87
CA TYR A 262 -5.79 40.88 -0.54
C TYR A 262 -6.14 39.74 -1.51
N LYS A 263 -6.46 38.55 -1.00
CA LYS A 263 -6.81 37.41 -1.84
C LYS A 263 -8.31 37.47 -2.14
N TYR A 264 -8.64 37.82 -3.37
CA TYR A 264 -10.00 37.83 -3.90
C TYR A 264 -10.02 36.95 -5.15
N GLY A 265 -10.97 36.02 -5.26
CA GLY A 265 -11.17 35.18 -6.44
C GLY A 265 -11.15 33.68 -6.15
N PHE A 266 -11.18 32.91 -7.23
CA PHE A 266 -11.25 31.46 -7.25
C PHE A 266 -10.05 30.89 -8.02
N GLU A 267 -8.84 31.16 -7.54
CA GLU A 267 -7.59 30.97 -8.30
C GLU A 267 -7.30 29.51 -8.71
N TYR A 268 -7.96 28.54 -8.08
CA TYR A 268 -7.81 27.13 -8.45
C TYR A 268 -8.84 26.68 -9.50
N THR A 269 -9.83 27.50 -9.86
CA THR A 269 -10.79 27.12 -10.92
C THR A 269 -10.16 27.08 -12.30
N GLY A 270 -9.11 27.87 -12.55
CA GLY A 270 -8.39 27.89 -13.83
C GLY A 270 -7.75 26.55 -14.17
N GLU A 271 -7.02 25.94 -13.24
CA GLU A 271 -6.40 24.63 -13.46
C GLU A 271 -7.43 23.49 -13.61
N LEU A 272 -8.57 23.59 -12.92
CA LEU A 272 -9.69 22.68 -13.11
C LEU A 272 -10.29 22.84 -14.52
N GLU A 273 -10.52 24.08 -14.96
CA GLU A 273 -11.09 24.38 -16.28
C GLU A 273 -10.16 23.92 -17.41
N GLU A 274 -8.84 24.12 -17.30
CA GLU A 274 -7.87 23.60 -18.26
C GLU A 274 -7.94 22.07 -18.36
N MET A 275 -8.04 21.36 -17.23
CA MET A 275 -8.20 19.90 -17.22
C MET A 275 -9.52 19.46 -17.86
N LEU A 276 -10.63 20.14 -17.56
CA LEU A 276 -11.95 19.85 -18.14
C LEU A 276 -11.96 20.03 -19.66
N GLN A 277 -11.29 21.06 -20.16
CA GLN A 277 -11.15 21.33 -21.60
C GLN A 277 -10.21 20.34 -22.30
N ALA A 278 -9.14 19.90 -21.63
CA ALA A 278 -8.21 18.92 -22.17
C ALA A 278 -8.84 17.52 -22.31
N TYR A 279 -9.81 17.20 -21.45
CA TYR A 279 -10.52 15.91 -21.42
C TYR A 279 -12.05 16.12 -21.51
N ASP A 280 -12.51 16.80 -22.56
CA ASP A 280 -13.91 17.21 -22.73
C ASP A 280 -14.91 16.05 -22.94
N ASP A 281 -14.40 14.84 -23.20
CA ASP A 281 -15.14 13.59 -23.27
C ASP A 281 -15.21 12.83 -21.92
N VAL A 282 -14.41 13.21 -20.93
CA VAL A 282 -14.42 12.62 -19.58
C VAL A 282 -15.37 13.41 -18.70
N ASN A 283 -16.41 12.76 -18.19
CA ASN A 283 -17.32 13.39 -17.24
C ASN A 283 -16.65 13.48 -15.86
N VAL A 284 -16.62 14.68 -15.27
CA VAL A 284 -16.00 14.94 -13.98
C VAL A 284 -17.06 15.36 -12.97
N LEU A 285 -17.15 14.63 -11.86
CA LEU A 285 -17.94 15.04 -10.69
C LEU A 285 -17.05 15.78 -9.70
N TRP A 286 -17.23 17.10 -9.62
CA TRP A 286 -16.57 17.97 -8.66
C TRP A 286 -17.37 18.06 -7.37
N VAL A 287 -16.92 17.30 -6.37
CA VAL A 287 -17.59 17.19 -5.08
C VAL A 287 -17.57 18.53 -4.36
N ASP A 288 -18.73 18.94 -3.84
CA ASP A 288 -18.97 20.21 -3.15
C ASP A 288 -18.73 21.47 -4.00
N ALA A 289 -18.49 21.33 -5.31
CA ALA A 289 -18.01 22.42 -6.16
C ALA A 289 -16.80 23.15 -5.54
N GLY A 290 -15.96 22.46 -4.79
CA GLY A 290 -14.79 23.07 -4.14
C GLY A 290 -15.11 24.11 -3.06
N ILE A 291 -16.33 24.10 -2.54
CA ILE A 291 -16.76 24.91 -1.40
C ILE A 291 -16.27 24.25 -0.09
N TYR A 292 -15.71 25.05 0.80
CA TYR A 292 -15.20 24.60 2.11
C TYR A 292 -15.31 25.71 3.18
N VAL A 293 -15.13 25.34 4.44
CA VAL A 293 -15.46 26.19 5.62
C VAL A 293 -14.64 27.48 5.73
N ARG A 294 -13.37 27.45 5.29
CA ARG A 294 -12.45 28.60 5.41
C ARG A 294 -12.49 29.56 4.21
N GLY A 295 -13.15 29.22 3.10
CA GLY A 295 -13.21 30.07 1.90
C GLY A 295 -14.10 31.33 2.04
N GLN A 296 -13.94 32.24 1.09
CA GLN A 296 -14.80 33.40 0.88
C GLN A 296 -15.58 33.22 -0.43
N TRP A 297 -16.92 33.32 -0.35
CA TRP A 297 -17.82 32.86 -1.43
C TRP A 297 -18.60 33.99 -2.12
N ALA A 298 -18.22 35.25 -1.87
CA ALA A 298 -18.82 36.38 -2.59
C ALA A 298 -18.49 36.29 -4.08
N GLY A 299 -19.52 36.37 -4.94
CA GLY A 299 -19.37 36.24 -6.40
C GLY A 299 -19.15 34.81 -6.90
N TYR A 300 -19.23 33.80 -6.03
CA TYR A 300 -18.95 32.41 -6.41
C TYR A 300 -20.03 31.80 -7.30
N LYS A 301 -21.30 32.22 -7.14
CA LYS A 301 -22.39 31.77 -8.00
C LYS A 301 -22.11 32.08 -9.47
N GLU A 302 -21.65 33.30 -9.76
CA GLU A 302 -21.35 33.75 -11.10
C GLU A 302 -20.18 32.97 -11.70
N GLU A 303 -19.13 32.72 -10.91
CA GLU A 303 -17.99 31.89 -11.34
C GLU A 303 -18.39 30.44 -11.59
N LEU A 304 -19.16 29.83 -10.69
CA LEU A 304 -19.64 28.47 -10.86
C LEU A 304 -20.53 28.34 -12.10
N ALA A 305 -21.43 29.29 -12.33
CA ALA A 305 -22.26 29.34 -13.54
C ALA A 305 -21.40 29.48 -14.81
N ARG A 306 -20.33 30.29 -14.78
CA ARG A 306 -19.38 30.43 -15.89
C ARG A 306 -18.70 29.09 -16.21
N LEU A 307 -18.20 28.40 -15.20
CA LEU A 307 -17.54 27.09 -15.35
C LEU A 307 -18.50 26.04 -15.92
N MET A 308 -19.70 25.92 -15.35
CA MET A 308 -20.71 24.94 -15.80
C MET A 308 -21.18 25.22 -17.23
N LYS A 309 -21.34 26.51 -17.60
CA LYS A 309 -21.69 26.89 -18.97
C LYS A 309 -20.59 26.57 -19.98
N GLY A 310 -19.33 26.75 -19.59
CA GLY A 310 -18.16 26.51 -20.45
C GLY A 310 -17.84 25.03 -20.64
N ASN A 311 -18.19 24.17 -19.68
CA ASN A 311 -17.70 22.79 -19.59
C ASN A 311 -18.87 21.79 -19.45
N LYS A 312 -19.34 21.26 -20.59
CA LYS A 312 -20.45 20.27 -20.66
C LYS A 312 -20.18 18.97 -19.89
N ASN A 313 -18.93 18.68 -19.58
CA ASN A 313 -18.48 17.47 -18.89
C ASN A 313 -18.35 17.66 -17.37
N LEU A 314 -18.58 18.88 -16.85
CA LEU A 314 -18.55 19.17 -15.43
C LEU A 314 -19.91 18.87 -14.77
N TYR A 315 -19.86 18.10 -13.68
CA TYR A 315 -20.96 17.86 -12.75
C TYR A 315 -20.52 18.31 -11.36
N ILE A 316 -21.48 18.72 -10.53
CA ILE A 316 -21.23 19.04 -9.11
C ILE A 316 -22.14 18.22 -8.20
N SER A 317 -21.67 17.90 -7.00
CA SER A 317 -22.53 17.38 -5.95
C SER A 317 -22.78 18.44 -4.87
N ILE A 318 -24.01 18.46 -4.37
CA ILE A 318 -24.41 19.21 -3.19
C ILE A 318 -24.49 18.24 -2.02
N THR A 319 -23.74 18.54 -0.97
CA THR A 319 -23.64 17.68 0.21
C THR A 319 -24.12 18.40 1.47
N PRO A 320 -24.40 17.67 2.55
CA PRO A 320 -24.71 18.24 3.86
C PRO A 320 -23.62 19.19 4.37
N THR A 321 -22.36 18.97 3.99
CA THR A 321 -21.24 19.82 4.40
C THR A 321 -21.43 21.24 3.86
N VAL A 322 -21.66 21.40 2.56
CA VAL A 322 -21.87 22.72 1.95
C VAL A 322 -23.19 23.36 2.37
N LEU A 323 -24.25 22.57 2.58
CA LEU A 323 -25.54 23.10 3.04
C LEU A 323 -25.52 23.65 4.47
N LYS A 324 -24.62 23.15 5.32
CA LYS A 324 -24.42 23.66 6.69
C LYS A 324 -23.56 24.93 6.71
N LEU A 325 -22.85 25.25 5.63
CA LEU A 325 -22.01 26.45 5.56
C LEU A 325 -22.87 27.69 5.34
N GLN A 326 -23.03 28.50 6.39
CA GLN A 326 -23.77 29.77 6.33
C GLN A 326 -23.09 30.84 5.45
N LYS A 327 -21.88 30.59 4.95
CA LYS A 327 -21.08 31.55 4.16
C LYS A 327 -21.44 31.57 2.67
N ILE A 328 -22.09 30.53 2.16
CA ILE A 328 -22.68 30.52 0.82
C ILE A 328 -24.19 30.44 0.99
N ALA A 329 -24.94 31.28 0.26
CA ALA A 329 -26.39 31.24 0.42
C ALA A 329 -26.92 29.93 -0.15
N SER A 330 -27.65 29.15 0.65
CA SER A 330 -28.37 27.96 0.17
C SER A 330 -29.27 28.28 -1.03
N LYS A 331 -29.73 29.53 -1.16
CA LYS A 331 -30.50 30.02 -2.30
C LYS A 331 -29.66 30.08 -3.59
N ASP A 332 -28.39 30.45 -3.51
CA ASP A 332 -27.51 30.50 -4.68
C ASP A 332 -27.31 29.08 -5.26
N LEU A 333 -27.16 28.07 -4.41
CA LEU A 333 -27.07 26.67 -4.84
C LEU A 333 -28.39 26.18 -5.47
N LEU A 334 -29.55 26.62 -4.96
CA LEU A 334 -30.85 26.32 -5.59
C LEU A 334 -30.95 26.96 -6.99
N GLU A 335 -30.56 28.23 -7.11
CA GLU A 335 -30.56 28.94 -8.39
C GLU A 335 -29.61 28.27 -9.41
N ILE A 336 -28.44 27.80 -8.98
CA ILE A 336 -27.51 27.02 -9.82
C ILE A 336 -28.14 25.70 -10.27
N ALA A 337 -28.77 24.96 -9.36
CA ALA A 337 -29.43 23.71 -9.70
C ALA A 337 -30.58 23.90 -10.70
N GLU A 338 -31.36 24.99 -10.59
CA GLU A 338 -32.40 25.30 -11.58
C GLU A 338 -31.82 25.77 -12.92
N MET A 339 -30.67 26.45 -12.91
CA MET A 339 -30.02 26.92 -14.15
C MET A 339 -29.34 25.78 -14.92
N TYR A 340 -28.78 24.79 -14.21
CA TYR A 340 -28.05 23.65 -14.78
C TYR A 340 -28.58 22.31 -14.24
N PRO A 341 -29.87 21.99 -14.46
CA PRO A 341 -30.54 20.86 -13.81
C PRO A 341 -29.98 19.50 -14.21
N ASP A 342 -29.26 19.40 -15.33
CA ASP A 342 -28.63 18.16 -15.82
C ASP A 342 -27.21 17.92 -15.26
N HIS A 343 -26.65 18.87 -14.50
CA HIS A 343 -25.26 18.84 -14.04
C HIS A 343 -25.10 18.83 -12.51
N VAL A 344 -26.19 18.84 -11.75
CA VAL A 344 -26.17 18.86 -10.29
C VAL A 344 -26.68 17.53 -9.73
N MET A 345 -26.05 17.04 -8.66
CA MET A 345 -26.39 15.80 -7.96
C MET A 345 -26.39 15.99 -6.44
N LEU A 346 -26.92 15.01 -5.71
CA LEU A 346 -26.81 14.92 -4.25
C LEU A 346 -25.81 13.84 -3.85
N GLY A 347 -25.05 14.07 -2.79
CA GLY A 347 -24.17 13.06 -2.22
C GLY A 347 -23.98 13.24 -0.71
N SER A 348 -23.87 12.14 0.02
CA SER A 348 -23.65 12.20 1.47
C SER A 348 -22.22 12.66 1.80
N SER A 349 -22.04 13.21 3.01
CA SER A 349 -20.70 13.51 3.55
C SER A 349 -20.24 12.43 4.54
N THR A 350 -20.93 11.29 4.55
CA THR A 350 -20.71 10.20 5.49
C THR A 350 -19.59 9.29 4.99
N ILE A 351 -18.72 8.90 5.91
CA ILE A 351 -17.51 8.13 5.64
C ILE A 351 -17.37 7.11 6.78
N GLY A 352 -17.42 5.80 6.46
CA GLY A 352 -17.15 4.69 7.39
C GLY A 352 -18.22 4.38 8.45
N THR A 353 -18.80 5.41 9.06
CA THR A 353 -19.78 5.31 10.16
C THR A 353 -21.12 5.92 9.73
N PHE A 354 -22.13 5.08 9.58
CA PHE A 354 -23.45 5.43 9.04
C PHE A 354 -24.48 5.68 10.14
N LYS A 355 -24.49 4.81 11.16
CA LYS A 355 -25.35 4.90 12.34
C LYS A 355 -24.76 5.90 13.33
N ASP A 356 -25.57 6.34 14.31
CA ASP A 356 -25.07 7.21 15.37
C ASP A 356 -24.19 6.35 16.30
N ALA A 357 -22.86 6.52 16.22
CA ALA A 357 -21.95 6.11 17.27
C ALA A 357 -22.25 7.00 18.49
N GLY A 358 -23.16 6.56 19.35
CA GLY A 358 -23.57 7.34 20.51
C GLY A 358 -22.37 7.67 21.40
N SER A 359 -22.17 8.95 21.68
CA SER A 359 -21.61 9.35 22.96
C SER A 359 -22.43 8.69 24.08
N ASN A 360 -21.70 8.13 25.07
CA ASN A 360 -22.16 7.57 26.35
C ASN A 360 -23.66 7.15 26.48
N PRO A 361 -23.98 5.83 26.55
CA PRO A 361 -25.35 5.31 26.65
C PRO A 361 -26.21 5.80 27.84
N ALA A 362 -25.62 6.46 28.84
CA ALA A 362 -26.30 6.88 30.06
C ALA A 362 -27.06 8.22 29.97
N ALA A 363 -26.95 8.94 28.85
CA ALA A 363 -27.63 10.23 28.66
C ALA A 363 -28.29 10.25 27.29
N ASP A 364 -29.55 9.82 27.20
CA ASP A 364 -30.66 10.61 26.62
C ASP A 364 -31.82 9.69 26.22
N SER A 365 -33.01 10.11 26.60
CA SER A 365 -34.26 9.39 26.48
C SER A 365 -34.92 9.67 25.13
N GLY A 366 -34.87 8.71 24.20
CA GLY A 366 -35.80 8.62 23.07
C GLY A 366 -35.40 9.38 21.79
N ALA A 367 -35.34 8.62 20.68
CA ALA A 367 -35.07 9.02 19.30
C ALA A 367 -33.59 9.33 18.93
N ARG A 368 -32.83 8.28 18.58
CA ARG A 368 -31.48 8.38 17.96
C ARG A 368 -31.60 8.31 16.43
N THR A 369 -31.05 9.26 15.69
CA THR A 369 -31.07 9.31 14.21
C THR A 369 -29.63 9.37 13.68
N GLY A 370 -29.16 8.31 13.00
CA GLY A 370 -27.75 8.18 12.57
C GLY A 370 -27.21 9.30 11.66
N LYS A 371 -25.87 9.41 11.56
CA LYS A 371 -25.16 10.43 10.76
C LYS A 371 -25.62 10.46 9.30
N TYR A 372 -25.75 9.29 8.66
CA TYR A 372 -26.23 9.17 7.28
C TYR A 372 -27.66 9.69 7.13
N LYS A 373 -28.53 9.40 8.11
CA LYS A 373 -29.92 9.87 8.13
C LYS A 373 -30.01 11.39 8.27
N LYS A 374 -29.25 11.98 9.20
CA LYS A 374 -29.16 13.44 9.37
C LYS A 374 -28.70 14.14 8.09
N ASP A 375 -27.73 13.54 7.39
CA ASP A 375 -27.24 14.00 6.09
C ASP A 375 -28.39 14.03 5.06
N TRP A 376 -29.14 12.93 4.91
CA TRP A 376 -30.24 12.84 3.95
C TRP A 376 -31.47 13.67 4.32
N GLU A 377 -31.79 13.87 5.59
CA GLU A 377 -32.87 14.77 6.02
C GLU A 377 -32.62 16.21 5.56
N LEU A 378 -31.38 16.68 5.71
CA LEU A 378 -30.98 18.02 5.24
C LEU A 378 -31.04 18.13 3.72
N MET A 379 -30.49 17.14 3.00
CA MET A 379 -30.52 17.13 1.53
C MET A 379 -31.95 17.07 0.97
N LYS A 380 -32.83 16.26 1.57
CA LYS A 380 -34.26 16.19 1.17
C LYS A 380 -34.97 17.52 1.36
N LYS A 381 -34.73 18.20 2.49
CA LYS A 381 -35.29 19.52 2.77
C LYS A 381 -34.80 20.56 1.75
N TRP A 382 -33.52 20.52 1.39
CA TRP A 382 -32.97 21.40 0.36
C TRP A 382 -33.58 21.10 -1.01
N ALA A 383 -33.52 19.84 -1.45
CA ALA A 383 -34.00 19.42 -2.76
C ALA A 383 -35.50 19.67 -2.93
N GLY A 384 -36.31 19.54 -1.88
CA GLY A 384 -37.76 19.78 -1.93
C GLY A 384 -38.18 21.21 -2.30
N GLN A 385 -37.23 22.15 -2.39
CA GLN A 385 -37.47 23.52 -2.88
C GLN A 385 -37.29 23.65 -4.39
N LEU A 386 -36.75 22.63 -5.07
CA LEU A 386 -36.54 22.62 -6.51
C LEU A 386 -37.86 22.39 -7.27
N SER A 387 -37.91 22.88 -8.50
CA SER A 387 -38.94 22.57 -9.47
C SER A 387 -39.02 21.06 -9.69
N ARG A 388 -40.20 20.56 -10.06
CA ARG A 388 -40.45 19.12 -10.17
C ARG A 388 -39.50 18.40 -11.13
N GLU A 389 -39.11 19.06 -12.22
CA GLU A 389 -38.18 18.50 -13.20
C GLU A 389 -36.75 18.47 -12.66
N THR A 390 -36.25 19.59 -12.14
CA THR A 390 -34.92 19.70 -11.53
C THR A 390 -34.78 18.74 -10.35
N TYR A 391 -35.80 18.63 -9.50
CA TYR A 391 -35.85 17.68 -8.40
C TYR A 391 -35.56 16.24 -8.86
N LYS A 392 -36.26 15.75 -9.89
CA LYS A 392 -36.08 14.39 -10.42
C LYS A 392 -34.67 14.17 -10.99
N LYS A 393 -34.10 15.21 -11.62
CA LYS A 393 -32.76 15.15 -12.20
C LYS A 393 -31.68 15.08 -11.12
N VAL A 394 -31.72 16.04 -10.19
CA VAL A 394 -30.75 16.23 -9.11
C VAL A 394 -30.76 15.08 -8.10
N THR A 395 -31.93 14.54 -7.77
CA THR A 395 -32.06 13.50 -6.73
C THR A 395 -31.73 12.09 -7.23
N PHE A 396 -31.71 11.86 -8.55
CA PHE A 396 -31.54 10.51 -9.09
C PHE A 396 -30.97 10.45 -10.51
N THR A 397 -31.65 11.08 -11.47
CA THR A 397 -31.44 10.83 -12.91
C THR A 397 -30.01 11.10 -13.35
N ASN A 398 -29.42 12.21 -12.88
CA ASN A 398 -28.09 12.61 -13.28
C ASN A 398 -27.04 11.60 -12.78
N ALA A 399 -27.06 11.24 -11.49
CA ALA A 399 -26.12 10.28 -10.91
C ALA A 399 -26.25 8.89 -11.53
N PHE A 400 -27.49 8.43 -11.74
CA PHE A 400 -27.75 7.17 -12.44
C PHE A 400 -27.20 7.17 -13.87
N HIS A 401 -27.31 8.27 -14.61
CA HIS A 401 -26.77 8.36 -15.97
C HIS A 401 -25.26 8.54 -16.06
N LEU A 402 -24.67 9.17 -15.04
CA LEU A 402 -23.21 9.32 -14.94
C LEU A 402 -22.55 7.96 -14.65
N PHE A 403 -23.07 7.22 -13.67
CA PHE A 403 -22.50 5.97 -13.19
C PHE A 403 -23.14 4.69 -13.75
N LYS A 404 -24.04 4.79 -14.73
CA LYS A 404 -24.50 3.60 -15.47
C LYS A 404 -23.31 2.93 -16.14
N HIS A 405 -23.35 1.60 -16.25
CA HIS A 405 -22.35 0.85 -17.01
C HIS A 405 -22.31 1.40 -18.43
N ARG A 406 -21.12 1.73 -18.91
CA ARG A 406 -20.88 2.01 -20.31
C ARG A 406 -19.91 0.95 -20.80
N ALA A 407 -20.21 0.33 -21.95
CA ALA A 407 -19.22 -0.53 -22.58
C ALA A 407 -17.98 0.31 -22.91
N ASP A 408 -16.80 -0.29 -22.81
CA ASP A 408 -15.56 0.32 -23.25
C ASP A 408 -15.71 0.79 -24.71
N ASN A 409 -15.14 1.95 -25.04
CA ASN A 409 -15.22 2.46 -26.40
C ASN A 409 -14.41 1.56 -27.36
N GLU A 410 -15.08 0.72 -28.15
CA GLU A 410 -14.46 -0.05 -29.26
C GLU A 410 -13.77 0.86 -30.31
N LYS A 411 -14.07 2.17 -30.30
CA LYS A 411 -13.52 3.17 -31.23
C LYS A 411 -12.22 3.82 -30.78
N PHE A 412 -11.64 3.41 -29.66
CA PHE A 412 -10.31 3.92 -29.29
C PHE A 412 -9.26 3.24 -30.18
N ASP A 413 -9.03 3.82 -31.36
CA ASP A 413 -7.79 3.59 -32.12
C ASP A 413 -6.67 4.01 -31.17
N GLY A 414 -5.74 3.09 -30.85
CA GLY A 414 -4.66 3.27 -29.87
C GLY A 414 -3.64 4.37 -30.21
N GLY A 415 -4.01 5.35 -31.05
CA GLY A 415 -3.19 6.44 -31.56
C GLY A 415 -2.83 7.54 -30.55
N LYS A 416 -3.19 7.37 -29.28
CA LYS A 416 -2.56 8.09 -28.16
C LYS A 416 -2.32 7.14 -27.00
N SER A 417 -1.64 6.02 -27.21
CA SER A 417 -0.74 5.60 -26.13
C SER A 417 0.15 6.81 -25.82
N PHE A 418 0.54 7.02 -24.56
CA PHE A 418 1.76 7.76 -24.28
C PHE A 418 2.91 6.98 -24.96
N GLU A 419 3.08 7.14 -26.27
CA GLU A 419 4.37 6.97 -26.90
C GLU A 419 5.20 8.10 -26.30
N ASN A 420 6.00 7.79 -25.28
CA ASN A 420 7.23 8.53 -25.08
C ASN A 420 8.01 8.40 -26.39
N LYS A 421 7.80 9.33 -27.34
CA LYS A 421 8.70 9.49 -28.48
C LYS A 421 10.01 10.02 -27.92
N ILE A 422 10.84 9.11 -27.45
CA ILE A 422 12.25 9.41 -27.18
C ILE A 422 12.87 9.61 -28.55
N THR A 423 13.09 10.88 -28.91
CA THR A 423 13.87 11.22 -30.09
C THR A 423 15.33 11.11 -29.66
N TYR A 424 15.97 9.98 -29.94
CA TYR A 424 17.42 9.88 -29.81
C TYR A 424 18.06 10.78 -30.87
N THR A 425 18.70 11.84 -30.43
CA THR A 425 19.75 12.50 -31.20
C THR A 425 21.09 12.02 -30.67
N SER A 426 21.54 10.85 -31.12
CA SER A 426 22.99 10.64 -31.22
C SER A 426 23.46 11.44 -32.45
N ALA A 427 24.73 11.85 -32.47
CA ALA A 427 25.24 12.80 -33.45
C ALA A 427 25.03 12.39 -34.92
N HIS A 428 24.68 11.13 -35.23
CA HIS A 428 24.44 10.67 -36.60
C HIS A 428 23.30 9.62 -36.66
N GLN A 429 22.11 10.07 -37.12
CA GLN A 429 20.89 9.33 -37.51
C GLN A 429 19.73 9.23 -36.49
N VAL A 430 18.56 9.71 -36.95
CA VAL A 430 17.24 9.58 -36.29
C VAL A 430 16.58 8.29 -36.80
N ARG A 431 16.17 7.39 -35.91
CA ARG A 431 15.25 6.27 -36.23
C ARG A 431 13.99 6.37 -35.37
N THR A 432 12.84 6.15 -36.00
CA THR A 432 11.52 6.07 -35.36
C THR A 432 11.03 4.63 -35.48
N VAL A 433 10.71 3.98 -34.36
CA VAL A 433 10.13 2.63 -34.33
C VAL A 433 8.69 2.75 -33.80
N SER A 434 7.71 2.22 -34.54
CA SER A 434 6.31 2.14 -34.08
C SER A 434 5.95 0.68 -33.82
N SER A 435 5.50 0.34 -32.62
CA SER A 435 5.06 -1.02 -32.27
C SER A 435 3.55 -1.18 -32.54
N LYS A 436 3.18 -2.12 -33.41
CA LYS A 436 1.78 -2.58 -33.50
C LYS A 436 1.54 -3.62 -32.40
N LEU A 437 0.59 -3.35 -31.50
CA LEU A 437 0.19 -4.21 -30.37
C LEU A 437 -0.29 -5.60 -30.85
N HIS A 438 0.07 -6.65 -30.10
CA HIS A 438 -0.26 -8.06 -30.38
C HIS A 438 -1.72 -8.44 -30.00
N ASN A 439 -2.23 -9.50 -30.63
CA ASN A 439 -3.59 -10.03 -30.42
C ASN A 439 -3.75 -10.72 -29.04
N MET A 440 -4.60 -10.13 -28.21
CA MET A 440 -4.83 -10.45 -26.79
C MET A 440 -5.53 -11.79 -26.53
N GLU A 441 -6.35 -12.29 -27.46
CA GLU A 441 -7.01 -13.60 -27.31
C GLU A 441 -6.01 -14.76 -27.43
N ASN A 442 -5.00 -14.59 -28.28
CA ASN A 442 -3.96 -15.59 -28.49
C ASN A 442 -3.02 -15.75 -27.29
N ALA A 443 -2.87 -14.70 -26.46
CA ALA A 443 -2.11 -14.75 -25.21
C ALA A 443 -2.89 -15.49 -24.12
N LYS A 444 -4.17 -15.14 -23.92
CA LYS A 444 -5.05 -15.84 -22.98
C LYS A 444 -5.12 -17.34 -23.27
N GLN A 445 -5.23 -17.72 -24.55
CA GLN A 445 -5.29 -19.12 -24.95
C GLN A 445 -4.00 -19.89 -24.64
N LYS A 446 -2.83 -19.26 -24.78
CA LYS A 446 -1.52 -19.84 -24.39
C LYS A 446 -1.35 -19.98 -22.88
N ASP A 447 -1.99 -19.14 -22.08
CA ASP A 447 -1.89 -19.18 -20.61
C ASP A 447 -2.70 -20.31 -19.98
N TYR A 448 -3.85 -20.66 -20.60
CA TYR A 448 -4.68 -21.80 -20.21
C TYR A 448 -4.18 -23.14 -20.76
N GLU A 449 -3.22 -23.12 -21.69
CA GLU A 449 -2.64 -24.33 -22.26
C GLU A 449 -1.59 -24.93 -21.29
N PRO A 450 -1.64 -26.26 -21.02
CA PRO A 450 -0.48 -26.97 -20.50
C PRO A 450 0.73 -26.67 -21.40
N PRO A 451 1.97 -26.61 -20.87
CA PRO A 451 3.14 -26.28 -21.69
C PRO A 451 3.16 -27.10 -22.99
N ALA A 452 3.08 -26.42 -24.13
CA ALA A 452 3.03 -27.07 -25.43
C ALA A 452 4.29 -27.94 -25.64
N GLU A 453 4.15 -29.06 -26.36
CA GLU A 453 5.23 -30.03 -26.61
C GLU A 453 6.50 -29.39 -27.21
N LYS A 454 6.35 -28.29 -27.96
CA LYS A 454 7.44 -27.47 -28.51
C LYS A 454 8.20 -26.59 -27.49
N ASN A 455 7.62 -26.31 -26.32
CA ASN A 455 8.29 -25.59 -25.23
C ASN A 455 9.22 -26.52 -24.42
N ARG A 456 9.32 -27.81 -24.78
CA ARG A 456 10.33 -28.73 -24.25
C ARG A 456 11.71 -28.57 -24.92
N MET A 457 11.77 -27.83 -26.03
CA MET A 457 12.91 -27.71 -26.94
C MET A 457 13.34 -26.24 -27.16
N LEU A 458 13.19 -25.39 -26.15
CA LEU A 458 13.91 -24.11 -26.12
C LEU A 458 15.40 -24.41 -25.93
N SER A 459 16.29 -23.60 -26.51
CA SER A 459 17.75 -23.74 -26.31
C SER A 459 18.05 -23.79 -24.82
N GLY A 460 18.62 -24.89 -24.33
CA GLY A 460 18.82 -25.14 -22.90
C GLY A 460 17.64 -25.82 -22.18
N MET A 461 16.78 -26.58 -22.86
CA MET A 461 15.75 -27.44 -22.24
C MET A 461 15.69 -28.85 -22.86
N THR A 462 15.45 -29.88 -22.04
CA THR A 462 15.05 -31.24 -22.49
C THR A 462 13.86 -31.72 -21.64
N ASP A 463 12.80 -32.22 -22.28
CA ASP A 463 11.56 -32.70 -21.62
C ASP A 463 10.86 -31.68 -20.70
N GLY A 464 11.02 -30.38 -20.98
CA GLY A 464 10.43 -29.31 -20.16
C GLY A 464 11.21 -29.01 -18.87
N LYS A 465 12.40 -29.62 -18.71
CA LYS A 465 13.39 -29.26 -17.70
C LYS A 465 14.47 -28.41 -18.36
N LEU A 466 14.90 -27.33 -17.70
CA LEU A 466 16.12 -26.62 -18.09
C LEU A 466 17.30 -27.60 -18.09
N MET A 467 18.10 -27.57 -19.15
CA MET A 467 19.38 -28.27 -19.21
C MET A 467 20.28 -27.66 -18.15
N HIS A 468 20.76 -28.54 -17.29
CA HIS A 468 21.82 -28.31 -16.32
C HIS A 468 23.11 -27.97 -17.06
N ASP A 469 23.32 -26.71 -17.45
CA ASP A 469 24.66 -26.28 -17.86
C ASP A 469 25.66 -26.33 -16.67
N GLY A 470 25.19 -26.72 -15.47
CA GLY A 470 25.96 -27.34 -14.40
C GLY A 470 25.09 -28.27 -13.54
N GLU A 471 25.65 -29.36 -13.03
CA GLU A 471 25.00 -30.33 -12.13
C GLU A 471 24.41 -29.63 -10.89
N ILE A 472 23.13 -29.87 -10.57
CA ILE A 472 22.56 -29.46 -9.27
C ILE A 472 23.21 -30.31 -8.18
N LYS A 473 24.11 -29.70 -7.42
CA LYS A 473 24.86 -30.39 -6.36
C LYS A 473 24.07 -30.49 -5.05
N HIS A 474 23.24 -29.48 -4.77
CA HIS A 474 22.48 -29.39 -3.53
C HIS A 474 21.03 -29.01 -3.80
N VAL A 475 20.13 -29.60 -3.02
CA VAL A 475 18.73 -29.17 -2.90
C VAL A 475 18.66 -28.18 -1.74
N VAL A 476 18.07 -27.03 -1.97
CA VAL A 476 18.04 -25.92 -1.00
C VAL A 476 16.63 -25.35 -0.81
N ILE A 477 16.45 -24.52 0.21
CA ILE A 477 15.26 -23.68 0.39
C ILE A 477 15.71 -22.23 0.41
N ASP A 478 15.09 -21.41 -0.43
CA ASP A 478 15.33 -19.97 -0.49
C ASP A 478 14.48 -19.25 0.56
N THR A 479 15.09 -18.63 1.58
CA THR A 479 14.32 -17.94 2.62
C THR A 479 13.97 -16.49 2.31
N HIS A 480 14.35 -15.97 1.13
CA HIS A 480 14.21 -14.56 0.82
C HIS A 480 13.99 -14.35 -0.69
N LEU A 481 12.73 -14.43 -1.15
CA LEU A 481 12.39 -14.24 -2.56
C LEU A 481 11.24 -13.24 -2.71
N HIS A 482 11.56 -12.06 -3.25
CA HIS A 482 10.57 -11.02 -3.54
C HIS A 482 9.88 -11.28 -4.87
N MET A 483 8.60 -11.63 -4.83
CA MET A 483 7.77 -11.84 -6.01
C MET A 483 7.65 -10.55 -6.86
N LEU A 484 7.70 -9.39 -6.21
CA LEU A 484 7.45 -8.08 -6.80
C LEU A 484 8.71 -7.21 -6.74
N ASP A 485 8.93 -6.36 -7.74
CA ASP A 485 9.93 -5.30 -7.67
C ASP A 485 9.41 -4.01 -7.01
N PHE A 486 10.28 -3.00 -6.89
CA PHE A 486 9.93 -1.68 -6.33
C PHE A 486 8.91 -0.89 -7.16
N LEU A 487 8.53 -1.38 -8.33
CA LEU A 487 7.46 -0.84 -9.16
C LEU A 487 6.25 -1.77 -9.16
N HIS A 488 6.26 -2.78 -8.28
CA HIS A 488 5.31 -3.90 -8.16
C HIS A 488 5.12 -4.71 -9.45
N LYS A 489 6.15 -4.79 -10.28
CA LYS A 489 6.19 -5.68 -11.45
C LYS A 489 6.69 -7.05 -11.03
N SER A 490 6.29 -8.06 -11.79
CA SER A 490 6.76 -9.42 -11.61
C SER A 490 6.80 -10.14 -12.95
N SER A 491 7.66 -11.15 -13.04
CA SER A 491 7.62 -12.17 -14.11
C SER A 491 6.67 -13.35 -13.79
N GLY A 492 6.06 -13.34 -12.60
CA GLY A 492 5.01 -14.29 -12.17
C GLY A 492 5.53 -15.59 -11.58
N THR A 493 4.66 -16.32 -10.88
CA THR A 493 4.98 -17.54 -10.13
C THR A 493 5.48 -18.67 -11.02
N ARG A 494 5.05 -18.73 -12.28
CA ARG A 494 5.56 -19.69 -13.27
C ARG A 494 7.05 -19.50 -13.54
N LYS A 495 7.50 -18.24 -13.67
CA LYS A 495 8.92 -17.92 -13.91
C LYS A 495 9.76 -18.15 -12.66
N ILE A 496 9.20 -17.88 -11.48
CA ILE A 496 9.82 -18.25 -10.20
C ILE A 496 10.05 -19.76 -10.13
N LEU A 497 9.02 -20.58 -10.35
CA LEU A 497 9.13 -22.04 -10.33
C LEU A 497 10.14 -22.57 -11.36
N GLN A 498 10.13 -22.01 -12.58
CA GLN A 498 11.11 -22.34 -13.62
C GLN A 498 12.55 -22.05 -13.15
N ALA A 499 12.77 -20.89 -12.53
CA ALA A 499 14.08 -20.50 -12.03
C ALA A 499 14.53 -21.40 -10.87
N MET A 500 13.64 -21.68 -9.92
CA MET A 500 13.87 -22.57 -8.78
C MET A 500 14.31 -23.98 -9.21
N ASP A 501 13.58 -24.57 -10.16
CA ASP A 501 13.88 -25.91 -10.70
C ASP A 501 15.24 -25.93 -11.42
N GLY A 502 15.64 -24.82 -12.03
CA GLY A 502 16.91 -24.68 -12.74
C GLY A 502 18.15 -24.53 -11.84
N CYS A 503 17.98 -24.28 -10.54
CA CYS A 503 19.08 -24.08 -9.59
C CYS A 503 19.00 -24.91 -8.31
N GLY A 504 18.01 -25.81 -8.17
CA GLY A 504 17.91 -26.73 -7.04
C GLY A 504 17.15 -26.18 -5.83
N VAL A 505 16.40 -25.09 -6.00
CA VAL A 505 15.53 -24.57 -4.94
C VAL A 505 14.24 -25.39 -4.89
N GLU A 506 14.04 -26.14 -3.82
CA GLU A 506 12.83 -26.94 -3.63
C GLU A 506 11.65 -26.06 -3.22
N LYS A 507 11.87 -25.13 -2.29
CA LYS A 507 10.84 -24.26 -1.71
C LYS A 507 11.40 -22.85 -1.50
N ALA A 508 10.51 -21.87 -1.42
CA ALA A 508 10.88 -20.47 -1.19
C ALA A 508 9.92 -19.78 -0.21
N VAL A 509 10.44 -18.88 0.61
CA VAL A 509 9.62 -17.88 1.31
C VAL A 509 9.27 -16.79 0.30
N LEU A 510 7.98 -16.57 0.08
CA LEU A 510 7.48 -15.69 -0.98
C LEU A 510 7.06 -14.36 -0.36
N ILE A 511 7.75 -13.30 -0.76
CA ILE A 511 7.62 -11.97 -0.17
C ILE A 511 7.02 -11.00 -1.19
N GLY A 512 6.10 -10.14 -0.75
CA GLY A 512 5.74 -8.95 -1.52
C GLY A 512 6.87 -7.92 -1.50
N MET A 513 6.75 -6.85 -2.26
CA MET A 513 7.59 -5.67 -2.03
C MET A 513 6.83 -4.73 -1.07
N PRO A 514 7.40 -4.33 0.09
CA PRO A 514 6.71 -3.42 1.03
C PRO A 514 6.54 -1.99 0.48
N CYS A 515 7.50 -1.53 -0.34
CA CYS A 515 7.59 -0.14 -0.80
C CYS A 515 7.49 0.00 -2.32
N CYS A 516 6.77 1.01 -2.80
CA CYS A 516 6.71 1.41 -4.21
C CYS A 516 7.60 2.64 -4.45
N LYS A 517 8.49 2.57 -5.43
CA LYS A 517 9.20 3.71 -6.01
C LYS A 517 8.21 4.55 -6.82
N LYS A 518 8.04 5.82 -6.44
CA LYS A 518 7.17 6.75 -7.14
C LYS A 518 7.82 7.21 -8.44
N TRP A 519 7.11 7.11 -9.56
CA TRP A 519 7.51 7.81 -10.77
C TRP A 519 7.12 9.29 -10.67
N SER A 520 8.08 10.12 -10.25
CA SER A 520 7.85 11.53 -9.95
C SER A 520 7.57 12.37 -11.20
N LYS A 521 6.89 13.51 -11.02
CA LYS A 521 6.65 14.49 -12.10
C LYS A 521 7.93 15.13 -12.63
N ASP A 522 8.98 15.15 -11.80
CA ASP A 522 10.25 15.80 -12.09
C ASP A 522 11.22 14.88 -12.84
N GLU A 523 10.88 13.60 -12.94
CA GLU A 523 11.72 12.59 -13.59
C GLU A 523 11.19 12.28 -14.99
N PRO A 524 12.01 12.43 -16.05
CA PRO A 524 11.54 12.28 -17.43
C PRO A 524 11.23 10.82 -17.78
N GLU A 525 12.07 9.90 -17.32
CA GLU A 525 12.00 8.47 -17.59
C GLU A 525 11.40 7.73 -16.40
N GLN A 526 10.80 6.56 -16.66
CA GLN A 526 10.30 5.71 -15.58
C GLN A 526 11.51 5.04 -14.89
N PRO A 527 11.60 5.07 -13.55
CA PRO A 527 12.63 4.30 -12.86
C PRO A 527 12.48 2.80 -13.15
N LEU A 528 13.58 2.05 -13.08
CA LEU A 528 13.67 0.60 -13.10
C LEU A 528 13.91 0.04 -11.68
N TYR A 529 14.61 0.81 -10.85
CA TYR A 529 14.95 0.46 -9.47
C TYR A 529 14.77 1.65 -8.51
N TYR A 530 14.79 1.40 -7.20
CA TYR A 530 14.51 2.46 -6.21
C TYR A 530 15.61 3.53 -6.14
N GLN A 531 16.83 3.22 -6.58
CA GLN A 531 17.97 4.16 -6.56
C GLN A 531 18.13 4.98 -7.85
N ASP A 532 17.34 4.73 -8.89
CA ASP A 532 17.58 5.29 -10.22
C ASP A 532 17.42 6.82 -10.31
N ASP A 533 16.59 7.39 -9.44
CA ASP A 533 16.23 8.81 -9.49
C ASP A 533 15.87 9.38 -8.10
N ASN A 534 15.51 10.67 -8.03
CA ASN A 534 15.17 11.33 -6.76
C ASN A 534 13.71 11.12 -6.31
N GLY A 535 12.95 10.28 -7.02
CA GLY A 535 11.60 9.90 -6.65
C GLY A 535 11.57 9.20 -5.29
N GLN A 536 10.69 9.63 -4.40
CA GLN A 536 10.54 9.00 -3.09
C GLN A 536 9.85 7.62 -3.20
N CYS A 537 10.03 6.77 -2.20
CA CYS A 537 9.30 5.53 -2.00
C CYS A 537 8.13 5.71 -1.02
N TYR A 538 7.08 4.90 -1.16
CA TYR A 538 5.95 4.88 -0.22
C TYR A 538 5.48 3.46 0.02
N PHE A 539 4.97 3.16 1.23
CA PHE A 539 4.43 1.84 1.55
C PHE A 539 3.23 1.50 0.67
N TYR A 540 3.18 0.26 0.17
CA TYR A 540 2.18 -0.18 -0.80
C TYR A 540 1.45 -1.45 -0.35
N SER A 541 0.37 -1.27 0.40
CA SER A 541 -0.38 -2.38 1.03
C SER A 541 -1.10 -3.35 0.10
N TYR A 542 -1.23 -3.02 -1.18
CA TYR A 542 -1.78 -3.96 -2.16
C TYR A 542 -0.79 -5.08 -2.52
N SER A 543 0.50 -4.97 -2.19
CA SER A 543 1.50 -6.01 -2.46
C SER A 543 1.15 -7.37 -1.83
N ASP A 544 0.71 -7.38 -0.56
CA ASP A 544 0.29 -8.61 0.13
C ASP A 544 -0.90 -9.28 -0.58
N GLN A 545 -1.81 -8.47 -1.12
CA GLN A 545 -2.92 -9.01 -1.89
C GLN A 545 -2.46 -9.67 -3.18
N MET A 546 -1.50 -9.07 -3.90
CA MET A 546 -0.94 -9.65 -5.13
C MET A 546 -0.27 -11.00 -4.84
N VAL A 547 0.47 -11.11 -3.73
CA VAL A 547 1.08 -12.37 -3.28
C VAL A 547 0.02 -13.43 -2.99
N ALA A 548 -1.04 -13.06 -2.25
CA ALA A 548 -2.14 -13.98 -1.96
C ALA A 548 -2.85 -14.46 -3.23
N ASP A 549 -3.13 -13.55 -4.19
CA ASP A 549 -3.80 -13.89 -5.45
C ASP A 549 -2.92 -14.82 -6.32
N ALA A 550 -1.62 -14.55 -6.38
CA ALA A 550 -0.65 -15.40 -7.08
C ALA A 550 -0.57 -16.80 -6.48
N TRP A 551 -0.51 -16.91 -5.15
CA TRP A 551 -0.51 -18.19 -4.45
C TRP A 551 -1.83 -18.95 -4.68
N MET A 552 -2.96 -18.25 -4.64
CA MET A 552 -4.29 -18.80 -4.90
C MET A 552 -4.49 -19.28 -6.34
N ALA A 553 -3.74 -18.74 -7.30
CA ALA A 553 -3.77 -19.20 -8.70
C ALA A 553 -2.99 -20.50 -8.94
N LEU A 554 -2.07 -20.87 -8.04
CA LEU A 554 -1.27 -22.09 -8.16
C LEU A 554 -2.09 -23.36 -7.84
N PRO A 555 -1.77 -24.51 -8.45
CA PRO A 555 -2.26 -25.80 -8.00
C PRO A 555 -1.57 -26.24 -6.69
N ASP A 556 -2.18 -27.14 -5.94
CA ASP A 556 -1.72 -27.53 -4.58
C ASP A 556 -0.28 -28.06 -4.54
N ASP A 557 0.15 -28.81 -5.57
CA ASP A 557 1.52 -29.34 -5.69
C ASP A 557 2.59 -28.26 -5.93
N LYS A 558 2.16 -27.03 -6.27
CA LYS A 558 3.02 -25.86 -6.41
C LYS A 558 2.87 -24.89 -5.24
N ARG A 559 1.66 -24.72 -4.69
CA ARG A 559 1.40 -23.90 -3.49
C ARG A 559 2.28 -24.29 -2.31
N CYS A 560 2.46 -25.60 -2.09
CA CYS A 560 3.29 -26.13 -1.00
C CYS A 560 4.78 -25.75 -1.10
N ARG A 561 5.23 -25.25 -2.27
CA ARG A 561 6.61 -24.78 -2.49
C ARG A 561 6.83 -23.34 -2.04
N PHE A 562 5.77 -22.59 -1.76
CA PHE A 562 5.87 -21.19 -1.36
C PHE A 562 5.31 -21.00 0.05
N ALA A 563 6.08 -20.36 0.93
CA ALA A 563 5.62 -19.90 2.24
C ALA A 563 5.39 -18.37 2.19
N PRO A 564 4.16 -17.88 1.98
CA PRO A 564 3.91 -16.45 1.84
C PRO A 564 4.00 -15.71 3.17
N VAL A 565 4.51 -14.49 3.14
CA VAL A 565 4.66 -13.60 4.31
C VAL A 565 4.09 -12.21 4.01
N MET A 566 3.53 -11.55 5.03
CA MET A 566 2.93 -10.20 4.90
C MET A 566 3.99 -9.11 5.08
N ALA A 567 4.18 -8.25 4.09
CA ALA A 567 5.16 -7.17 4.09
C ALA A 567 4.54 -5.77 3.85
N GLY A 568 3.33 -5.69 3.30
CA GLY A 568 2.72 -4.48 2.76
C GLY A 568 2.21 -3.45 3.79
N PHE A 569 2.93 -3.19 4.87
CA PHE A 569 2.50 -2.21 5.88
C PHE A 569 3.65 -1.29 6.32
N ASN A 570 3.28 -0.08 6.78
CA ASN A 570 4.22 0.84 7.39
C ASN A 570 4.52 0.40 8.85
N PRO A 571 5.76 0.03 9.21
CA PRO A 571 6.13 -0.39 10.57
C PRO A 571 6.19 0.77 11.59
N THR A 572 5.98 2.01 11.18
CA THR A 572 5.84 3.17 12.08
C THR A 572 4.39 3.49 12.44
N ASP A 573 3.42 2.85 11.77
CA ASP A 573 2.00 3.03 12.04
C ASP A 573 1.50 2.06 13.11
N ILE A 574 1.12 2.55 14.29
CA ILE A 574 0.57 1.69 15.35
C ILE A 574 -0.70 0.95 14.87
N ASN A 575 -1.41 1.48 13.88
CA ASN A 575 -2.55 0.79 13.24
C ASN A 575 -2.15 -0.25 12.19
N ALA A 576 -0.86 -0.54 11.97
CA ALA A 576 -0.41 -1.59 11.06
C ALA A 576 -0.96 -2.96 11.49
N ILE A 577 -1.09 -3.21 12.80
CA ILE A 577 -1.66 -4.46 13.31
C ILE A 577 -3.07 -4.73 12.79
N ALA A 578 -3.91 -3.69 12.66
CA ALA A 578 -5.26 -3.85 12.13
C ALA A 578 -5.26 -4.29 10.65
N HIS A 579 -4.22 -3.93 9.88
CA HIS A 579 -4.04 -4.45 8.53
C HIS A 579 -3.61 -5.93 8.55
N VAL A 580 -2.65 -6.29 9.39
CA VAL A 580 -2.16 -7.67 9.54
C VAL A 580 -3.28 -8.61 9.99
N GLU A 581 -4.05 -8.25 11.01
CA GLU A 581 -5.21 -9.05 11.47
C GLU A 581 -6.26 -9.21 10.36
N ARG A 582 -6.53 -8.15 9.59
CA ARG A 582 -7.44 -8.24 8.44
C ARG A 582 -6.93 -9.20 7.37
N MET A 583 -5.64 -9.19 7.03
CA MET A 583 -5.07 -10.09 6.03
C MET A 583 -5.02 -11.54 6.52
N TRP A 584 -4.75 -11.74 7.81
CA TRP A 584 -4.80 -13.03 8.48
C TRP A 584 -6.20 -13.65 8.45
N ASP A 585 -7.21 -12.90 8.88
CA ASP A 585 -8.61 -13.34 8.87
C ASP A 585 -9.12 -13.51 7.43
N LYS A 586 -8.65 -12.64 6.53
CA LYS A 586 -8.99 -12.74 5.12
C LYS A 586 -8.44 -14.00 4.51
N TYR A 587 -7.26 -14.52 4.88
CA TYR A 587 -6.63 -15.73 4.30
C TYR A 587 -6.12 -16.71 5.39
N PRO A 588 -7.02 -17.38 6.13
CA PRO A 588 -6.64 -18.22 7.26
C PRO A 588 -5.82 -19.43 6.80
N GLY A 589 -4.64 -19.63 7.39
CA GLY A 589 -3.74 -20.74 7.05
C GLY A 589 -2.84 -20.51 5.83
N LEU A 590 -3.01 -19.41 5.08
CA LEU A 590 -2.11 -19.06 3.97
C LEU A 590 -0.77 -18.51 4.48
N TRP A 591 -0.83 -17.51 5.36
CA TRP A 591 0.34 -16.74 5.80
C TRP A 591 1.23 -17.53 6.76
N ARG A 592 2.55 -17.47 6.54
CA ARG A 592 3.59 -18.16 7.33
C ARG A 592 4.42 -17.23 8.21
N GLY A 593 4.21 -15.93 8.10
CA GLY A 593 4.91 -14.94 8.89
C GLY A 593 4.63 -13.52 8.46
N LEU A 594 5.34 -12.61 9.13
CA LEU A 594 5.47 -11.22 8.72
C LEU A 594 6.85 -11.02 8.11
N GLY A 595 6.90 -10.15 7.13
CA GLY A 595 8.10 -9.62 6.53
C GLY A 595 8.20 -9.85 5.03
N GLU A 596 9.25 -9.37 4.39
CA GLU A 596 10.31 -8.55 4.98
C GLU A 596 9.75 -7.20 5.50
N VAL A 597 9.88 -6.98 6.81
CA VAL A 597 9.48 -5.72 7.42
C VAL A 597 10.64 -4.76 7.23
N MET A 598 10.39 -3.71 6.44
CA MET A 598 11.41 -2.76 6.03
C MET A 598 11.68 -1.74 7.15
N CYS A 599 12.66 -2.02 8.01
CA CYS A 599 13.18 -1.05 8.97
C CYS A 599 14.40 -0.30 8.39
N ARG A 600 15.40 0.06 9.20
CA ARG A 600 16.60 0.79 8.75
C ARG A 600 17.26 0.09 7.57
N HIS A 601 17.26 0.73 6.41
CA HIS A 601 17.74 0.20 5.14
C HIS A 601 18.43 1.32 4.34
N ASP A 602 19.74 1.50 4.54
CA ASP A 602 20.63 2.43 3.82
C ASP A 602 19.93 3.66 3.21
N ASP A 603 19.96 3.79 1.87
CA ASP A 603 19.37 4.91 1.13
C ASP A 603 17.84 4.83 1.10
N LEU A 604 17.26 3.62 1.20
CA LEU A 604 15.81 3.43 1.13
C LEU A 604 15.11 4.13 2.28
N THR A 605 15.67 4.08 3.50
CA THR A 605 15.15 4.84 4.66
C THR A 605 15.01 6.33 4.35
N MET A 606 15.98 6.92 3.63
CA MET A 606 15.95 8.34 3.26
C MET A 606 15.00 8.66 2.10
N LEU A 607 14.57 7.65 1.35
CA LEU A 607 13.63 7.81 0.24
C LEU A 607 12.17 7.68 0.68
N LEU A 608 11.87 7.20 1.90
CA LEU A 608 10.50 7.04 2.38
C LEU A 608 9.79 8.40 2.54
N GLN A 609 8.54 8.50 2.10
CA GLN A 609 7.75 9.72 2.16
C GLN A 609 7.27 10.11 3.56
N ASP A 610 7.29 9.17 4.49
CA ASP A 610 6.65 9.33 5.79
C ASP A 610 7.50 10.19 6.75
N ASP A 611 8.72 10.58 6.33
CA ASP A 611 9.68 11.43 7.06
C ASP A 611 9.99 10.93 8.50
N GLU A 612 9.69 9.67 8.78
CA GLU A 612 9.96 8.95 10.02
C GLU A 612 10.79 7.72 9.70
N CYS A 613 11.87 7.49 10.45
CA CYS A 613 12.77 6.36 10.22
C CYS A 613 12.17 5.08 10.82
N PRO A 614 11.88 4.04 10.01
CA PRO A 614 11.48 2.75 10.51
C PRO A 614 12.59 2.07 11.33
N VAL A 615 12.33 1.76 12.60
CA VAL A 615 13.27 1.06 13.48
C VAL A 615 12.65 -0.21 14.06
N ILE A 616 13.44 -1.25 14.31
CA ILE A 616 12.91 -2.57 14.71
C ILE A 616 12.26 -2.53 16.11
N ASN A 617 12.71 -1.64 16.99
CA ASN A 617 12.17 -1.43 18.33
C ASN A 617 11.07 -0.35 18.39
N HIS A 618 10.57 0.11 17.23
CA HIS A 618 9.50 1.10 17.16
C HIS A 618 8.24 0.62 17.90
N MET A 619 7.49 1.52 18.55
CA MET A 619 6.33 1.10 19.35
C MET A 619 5.24 0.40 18.53
N ALA A 620 5.07 0.80 17.26
CA ALA A 620 4.15 0.15 16.32
C ALA A 620 4.51 -1.31 15.98
N MET A 621 5.77 -1.72 16.18
CA MET A 621 6.20 -3.10 15.97
C MET A 621 5.75 -4.02 17.11
N ARG A 622 5.50 -3.50 18.32
CA ARG A 622 5.17 -4.32 19.49
C ARG A 622 3.92 -5.19 19.30
N PRO A 623 2.77 -4.65 18.84
CA PRO A 623 1.59 -5.47 18.56
C PRO A 623 1.82 -6.51 17.45
N LEU A 624 2.71 -6.21 16.49
CA LEU A 624 3.08 -7.15 15.42
C LEU A 624 3.89 -8.33 15.97
N TYR A 625 4.82 -8.08 16.90
CA TYR A 625 5.55 -9.15 17.60
C TYR A 625 4.63 -9.99 18.48
N GLU A 626 3.72 -9.35 19.23
CA GLU A 626 2.71 -10.05 20.03
C GLU A 626 1.81 -10.92 19.15
N PHE A 627 1.43 -10.43 17.97
CA PHE A 627 0.70 -11.20 16.97
C PHE A 627 1.51 -12.41 16.48
N CYS A 628 2.78 -12.24 16.13
CA CYS A 628 3.64 -13.35 15.72
C CYS A 628 3.76 -14.42 16.81
N ILE A 629 3.99 -14.02 18.07
CA ILE A 629 4.06 -14.93 19.22
C ILE A 629 2.74 -15.70 19.39
N LYS A 630 1.62 -14.98 19.41
CA LYS A 630 0.27 -15.56 19.58
C LYS A 630 -0.04 -16.60 18.50
N HIS A 631 0.42 -16.39 17.28
CA HIS A 631 0.13 -17.25 16.12
C HIS A 631 1.29 -18.20 15.75
N ASP A 632 2.34 -18.29 16.57
CA ASP A 632 3.55 -19.11 16.35
C ASP A 632 4.30 -18.80 15.04
N LEU A 633 4.18 -17.57 14.55
CA LEU A 633 4.73 -17.08 13.28
C LEU A 633 6.15 -16.52 13.44
N ASN A 634 6.92 -16.55 12.35
CA ASN A 634 8.20 -15.84 12.28
C ASN A 634 7.99 -14.38 11.85
N CYS A 635 8.90 -13.51 12.29
CA CYS A 635 8.98 -12.11 11.86
C CYS A 635 10.33 -11.87 11.19
N LEU A 636 10.31 -11.71 9.86
CA LEU A 636 11.47 -11.41 9.02
C LEU A 636 11.62 -9.88 8.92
N VAL A 637 12.76 -9.34 9.36
CA VAL A 637 12.95 -7.88 9.46
C VAL A 637 14.28 -7.46 8.83
N HIS A 638 14.20 -6.53 7.87
CA HIS A 638 15.37 -5.78 7.41
C HIS A 638 15.72 -4.75 8.45
N HIS A 639 16.93 -4.84 9.02
CA HIS A 639 17.41 -3.77 9.89
C HIS A 639 18.92 -3.74 9.89
N ASN A 640 19.52 -2.65 9.41
CA ASN A 640 20.96 -2.52 9.46
C ASN A 640 21.46 -2.48 10.91
N ALA A 641 22.57 -3.16 11.18
CA ALA A 641 23.25 -3.14 12.48
C ALA A 641 24.00 -1.82 12.70
N ASP A 642 24.35 -1.12 11.62
CA ASP A 642 25.18 0.07 11.69
C ASP A 642 24.80 1.16 10.66
N ARG A 643 25.41 2.33 10.83
CA ARG A 643 25.41 3.47 9.89
C ARG A 643 26.21 3.15 8.63
N THR A 644 26.05 3.97 7.60
CA THR A 644 26.91 3.91 6.40
C THR A 644 28.38 4.08 6.82
N ALA A 645 29.21 3.08 6.49
CA ALA A 645 30.61 2.98 6.84
C ALA A 645 31.41 4.20 6.34
N GLU A 646 32.34 4.65 7.19
CA GLU A 646 33.37 5.63 6.84
C GLU A 646 34.59 4.93 6.21
N GLU A 647 35.55 5.69 5.67
CA GLU A 647 36.77 5.12 5.08
C GLU A 647 37.61 4.29 6.08
N GLU A 648 37.47 4.55 7.39
CA GLU A 648 38.11 3.79 8.47
C GLU A 648 37.03 3.12 9.32
N SER A 649 37.06 1.79 9.41
CA SER A 649 36.24 0.97 10.31
C SER A 649 36.58 1.27 11.77
N ASP A 650 35.55 1.42 12.61
CA ASP A 650 35.68 1.60 14.06
C ASP A 650 35.18 0.40 14.87
N ASP A 651 34.77 -0.69 14.20
CA ASP A 651 34.23 -1.93 14.78
C ASP A 651 33.04 -1.68 15.73
N HIS A 652 32.29 -0.60 15.50
CA HIS A 652 31.12 -0.23 16.28
C HIS A 652 29.85 -0.42 15.44
N TYR A 653 28.78 -0.88 16.09
CA TYR A 653 27.49 -1.11 15.45
C TYR A 653 26.43 -0.21 16.09
N GLU A 654 26.23 0.97 15.50
CA GLU A 654 25.44 2.07 16.07
C GLU A 654 23.99 1.68 16.38
N TYR A 655 23.41 0.77 15.58
CA TYR A 655 22.00 0.40 15.67
C TYR A 655 21.76 -1.01 16.22
N LEU A 656 22.82 -1.77 16.57
CA LEU A 656 22.69 -3.14 17.07
C LEU A 656 21.81 -3.25 18.32
N TRP A 657 21.89 -2.24 19.20
CA TRP A 657 21.12 -2.19 20.44
C TRP A 657 19.60 -2.19 20.20
N GLU A 658 19.12 -1.72 19.04
CA GLU A 658 17.70 -1.72 18.68
C GLU A 658 17.20 -3.16 18.50
N VAL A 659 18.02 -4.03 17.89
CA VAL A 659 17.75 -5.46 17.73
C VAL A 659 17.84 -6.19 19.07
N GLU A 660 18.88 -5.92 19.87
CA GLU A 660 19.06 -6.51 21.20
C GLU A 660 17.88 -6.20 22.14
N GLN A 661 17.35 -4.97 22.06
CA GLN A 661 16.19 -4.57 22.85
C GLN A 661 14.96 -5.40 22.50
N VAL A 662 14.69 -5.65 21.22
CA VAL A 662 13.55 -6.46 20.78
C VAL A 662 13.71 -7.91 21.23
N LEU A 663 14.88 -8.52 20.98
CA LEU A 663 15.16 -9.90 21.36
C LEU A 663 15.06 -10.12 22.88
N THR A 664 15.50 -9.15 23.68
CA THR A 664 15.38 -9.18 25.14
C THR A 664 13.94 -9.00 25.61
N THR A 665 13.20 -8.08 24.99
CA THR A 665 11.82 -7.74 25.38
C THR A 665 10.83 -8.83 25.00
N PHE A 666 11.06 -9.50 23.88
CA PHE A 666 10.18 -10.53 23.32
C PHE A 666 10.93 -11.88 23.17
N PRO A 667 11.28 -12.56 24.28
CA PRO A 667 12.07 -13.79 24.23
C PRO A 667 11.36 -14.95 23.51
N ASP A 668 10.04 -14.90 23.38
CA ASP A 668 9.23 -15.90 22.66
C ASP A 668 9.07 -15.57 21.16
N LEU A 669 9.50 -14.39 20.70
CA LEU A 669 9.42 -13.99 19.30
C LEU A 669 10.45 -14.76 18.46
N LYS A 670 10.01 -15.43 17.39
CA LYS A 670 10.90 -15.99 16.37
C LYS A 670 11.32 -14.90 15.38
N LEU A 671 12.39 -14.20 15.69
CA LEU A 671 12.92 -13.13 14.84
C LEU A 671 13.87 -13.72 13.80
N VAL A 672 13.66 -13.40 12.52
CA VAL A 672 14.62 -13.65 11.43
C VAL A 672 15.18 -12.30 11.02
N TRP A 673 16.49 -12.11 11.21
CA TRP A 673 17.17 -10.87 10.92
C TRP A 673 17.81 -10.95 9.53
N CYS A 674 17.31 -10.12 8.60
CA CYS A 674 17.75 -10.14 7.21
C CYS A 674 19.21 -9.72 7.08
N HIS A 675 19.90 -10.34 6.13
CA HIS A 675 21.25 -10.00 5.68
C HIS A 675 22.28 -9.90 6.81
N ALA A 676 22.06 -10.60 7.93
CA ALA A 676 22.84 -10.45 9.15
C ALA A 676 23.03 -8.98 9.60
N GLY A 677 22.04 -8.12 9.35
CA GLY A 677 22.11 -6.70 9.64
C GLY A 677 23.08 -5.90 8.77
N ALA A 678 23.56 -6.47 7.66
CA ALA A 678 24.43 -5.79 6.72
C ALA A 678 23.66 -5.24 5.51
N SER A 679 24.24 -4.23 4.90
CA SER A 679 23.94 -3.79 3.55
C SER A 679 25.25 -3.43 2.83
N ARG A 680 25.16 -2.97 1.58
CA ARG A 680 26.31 -2.65 0.71
C ARG A 680 27.36 -1.76 1.37
N ARG A 681 26.96 -0.92 2.32
CA ARG A 681 27.84 0.02 3.01
C ARG A 681 27.67 0.01 4.53
N THR A 682 27.04 -1.00 5.11
CA THR A 682 26.75 -1.04 6.56
C THR A 682 27.23 -2.35 7.17
N HIS A 683 28.54 -2.56 7.13
CA HIS A 683 29.20 -3.73 7.71
C HIS A 683 30.59 -3.35 8.22
N GLU A 684 31.09 -4.12 9.18
CA GLU A 684 32.39 -3.90 9.83
C GLU A 684 33.27 -5.15 9.70
N ALA A 685 34.58 -5.01 9.89
CA ALA A 685 35.52 -6.13 9.77
C ALA A 685 35.23 -7.25 10.79
N SER A 686 34.68 -6.91 11.96
CA SER A 686 34.31 -7.84 13.03
C SER A 686 32.91 -8.47 12.88
N HIS A 687 32.28 -8.44 11.70
CA HIS A 687 30.86 -8.85 11.53
C HIS A 687 30.58 -10.28 11.98
N ALA A 688 31.51 -11.20 11.73
CA ALA A 688 31.39 -12.59 12.16
C ALA A 688 31.29 -12.71 13.69
N ASP A 689 32.14 -11.98 14.43
CA ASP A 689 32.18 -11.98 15.89
C ASP A 689 30.89 -11.37 16.49
N MET A 690 30.39 -10.29 15.87
CA MET A 690 29.12 -9.66 16.24
C MET A 690 27.96 -10.66 16.10
N ILE A 691 27.87 -11.32 14.94
CA ILE A 691 26.82 -12.30 14.68
C ILE A 691 26.93 -13.52 15.59
N GLU A 692 28.13 -14.04 15.82
CA GLU A 692 28.35 -15.15 16.73
C GLU A 692 27.87 -14.79 18.15
N LYS A 693 28.19 -13.60 18.64
CA LYS A 693 27.73 -13.10 19.95
C LYS A 693 26.20 -13.01 20.00
N MET A 694 25.57 -12.49 18.96
CA MET A 694 24.11 -12.34 18.89
C MET A 694 23.40 -13.69 18.94
N VAL A 695 23.80 -14.66 18.12
CA VAL A 695 23.16 -15.99 18.09
C VAL A 695 23.45 -16.83 19.33
N ASN A 696 24.63 -16.65 19.97
CA ASN A 696 24.95 -17.24 21.28
C ASN A 696 24.02 -16.71 22.37
N THR A 697 23.72 -15.40 22.35
CA THR A 697 23.02 -14.70 23.45
C THR A 697 21.51 -14.88 23.36
N TYR A 698 20.94 -14.73 22.16
CA TYR A 698 19.50 -14.68 21.97
C TYR A 698 19.02 -15.94 21.26
N PRO A 699 18.43 -16.94 21.94
CA PRO A 699 18.04 -18.22 21.34
C PRO A 699 16.91 -18.10 20.30
N ASN A 700 16.20 -16.98 20.32
CA ASN A 700 15.04 -16.68 19.50
C ASN A 700 15.36 -15.91 18.20
N LEU A 701 16.65 -15.72 17.90
CA LEU A 701 17.16 -15.09 16.67
C LEU A 701 17.47 -16.14 15.58
N MET A 702 17.17 -15.84 14.32
CA MET A 702 17.67 -16.56 13.15
C MET A 702 18.35 -15.53 12.25
N ILE A 703 19.48 -15.88 11.66
CA ILE A 703 20.16 -15.03 10.69
C ILE A 703 19.81 -15.51 9.29
N ASP A 704 19.28 -14.62 8.47
CA ASP A 704 19.17 -14.84 7.03
C ASP A 704 20.40 -14.26 6.33
N MET A 705 21.11 -15.09 5.58
CA MET A 705 22.36 -14.75 4.89
C MET A 705 22.16 -14.32 3.43
N SER A 706 20.93 -13.95 3.07
CA SER A 706 20.55 -13.47 1.73
C SER A 706 21.23 -12.15 1.36
N TRP A 707 21.25 -11.84 0.06
CA TRP A 707 21.80 -10.61 -0.51
C TRP A 707 23.33 -10.47 -0.39
N VAL A 708 23.83 -9.24 -0.30
CA VAL A 708 25.24 -8.84 -0.41
C VAL A 708 26.09 -9.23 0.80
N VAL A 709 25.49 -9.58 1.95
CA VAL A 709 26.25 -10.00 3.14
C VAL A 709 27.17 -11.19 2.83
N TRP A 710 26.77 -12.05 1.90
CA TRP A 710 27.56 -13.22 1.53
C TRP A 710 28.89 -12.78 0.90
N GLU A 711 28.85 -11.94 -0.11
CA GLU A 711 30.04 -11.45 -0.80
C GLU A 711 30.84 -10.45 0.04
N GLU A 712 30.17 -9.53 0.72
CA GLU A 712 30.82 -8.39 1.41
C GLU A 712 31.36 -8.76 2.80
N CYS A 713 30.73 -9.72 3.48
CA CYS A 713 31.09 -10.04 4.87
C CYS A 713 31.59 -11.48 5.06
N VAL A 714 31.06 -12.45 4.31
CA VAL A 714 31.33 -13.88 4.55
C VAL A 714 32.53 -14.41 3.76
N LEU A 715 32.70 -13.94 2.54
CA LEU A 715 33.78 -14.36 1.65
C LEU A 715 35.00 -13.45 1.76
N ASP A 716 36.18 -14.04 1.74
CA ASP A 716 37.43 -13.31 1.51
C ASP A 716 37.41 -12.78 0.06
N PRO A 717 37.53 -11.46 -0.18
CA PRO A 717 37.33 -10.85 -1.48
C PRO A 717 38.43 -11.21 -2.50
N VAL A 718 39.57 -11.76 -2.04
CA VAL A 718 40.70 -12.14 -2.90
C VAL A 718 40.58 -13.60 -3.34
N THR A 719 40.19 -14.47 -2.42
CA THR A 719 40.19 -15.92 -2.61
C THR A 719 38.81 -16.47 -2.95
N GLY A 720 37.74 -15.73 -2.66
CA GLY A 720 36.34 -16.17 -2.81
C GLY A 720 35.95 -17.32 -1.87
N LYS A 721 36.76 -17.59 -0.83
CA LYS A 721 36.50 -18.63 0.17
C LYS A 721 35.84 -18.03 1.39
N ILE A 722 35.02 -18.82 2.07
CA ILE A 722 34.43 -18.43 3.35
C ILE A 722 35.56 -18.16 4.35
N GLU A 723 35.51 -17.00 5.02
CA GLU A 723 36.47 -16.67 6.05
C GLU A 723 36.36 -17.61 7.25
N LYS A 724 37.50 -17.87 7.91
CA LYS A 724 37.57 -18.84 9.01
C LYS A 724 36.58 -18.51 10.15
N GLN A 725 36.40 -17.22 10.47
CA GLN A 725 35.53 -16.79 11.55
C GLN A 725 34.06 -17.17 11.29
N TRP A 726 33.60 -17.04 10.04
CA TRP A 726 32.28 -17.49 9.62
C TRP A 726 32.13 -19.00 9.62
N ILE A 727 33.15 -19.75 9.18
CA ILE A 727 33.14 -21.22 9.29
C ILE A 727 32.98 -21.64 10.75
N ASP A 728 33.75 -21.05 11.67
CA ASP A 728 33.67 -21.34 13.10
C ASP A 728 32.27 -21.02 13.66
N ALA A 729 31.67 -19.89 13.28
CA ALA A 729 30.32 -19.50 13.68
C ALA A 729 29.25 -20.47 13.16
N PHE A 730 29.33 -20.88 11.88
CA PHE A 730 28.43 -21.86 11.28
C PHE A 730 28.52 -23.23 11.96
N GLU A 731 29.73 -23.73 12.23
CA GLU A 731 29.92 -25.03 12.90
C GLU A 731 29.47 -25.02 14.36
N LYS A 732 29.65 -23.88 15.04
CA LYS A 732 29.21 -23.74 16.43
C LYS A 732 27.70 -23.59 16.55
N HIS A 733 27.07 -22.93 15.58
CA HIS A 733 25.64 -22.60 15.59
C HIS A 733 24.90 -23.04 14.32
N PRO A 734 24.96 -24.32 13.93
CA PRO A 734 24.47 -24.78 12.63
C PRO A 734 22.96 -24.60 12.45
N THR A 735 22.21 -24.44 13.55
CA THR A 735 20.74 -24.30 13.53
C THR A 735 20.25 -22.85 13.47
N ARG A 736 21.15 -21.86 13.29
CA ARG A 736 20.87 -20.43 13.47
C ARG A 736 21.07 -19.57 12.22
N PHE A 737 21.31 -20.20 11.08
CA PHE A 737 21.49 -19.54 9.80
C PHE A 737 20.60 -20.17 8.72
N THR A 738 20.06 -19.32 7.84
CA THR A 738 19.42 -19.71 6.58
C THR A 738 20.07 -18.97 5.42
N MET A 739 19.84 -19.45 4.20
CA MET A 739 20.23 -18.76 2.97
C MET A 739 18.99 -18.30 2.20
N GLY A 740 19.13 -17.21 1.45
CA GLY A 740 18.09 -16.74 0.54
C GLY A 740 18.73 -16.02 -0.64
N SER A 741 17.96 -15.82 -1.71
CA SER A 741 18.47 -15.15 -2.90
C SER A 741 18.43 -13.63 -2.79
N ASP A 742 17.44 -13.10 -2.08
CA ASP A 742 16.99 -11.70 -2.20
C ASP A 742 16.74 -11.29 -3.67
N CYS A 743 16.21 -12.23 -4.47
CA CYS A 743 15.88 -11.97 -5.86
C CYS A 743 14.54 -11.23 -5.96
N VAL A 744 14.49 -10.19 -6.80
CA VAL A 744 13.39 -9.21 -6.82
C VAL A 744 12.70 -9.17 -8.19
N GLY A 745 11.44 -9.61 -8.24
CA GLY A 745 10.51 -9.45 -9.37
C GLY A 745 10.81 -10.24 -10.66
N GLN A 746 12.10 -10.48 -10.97
CA GLN A 746 12.57 -11.07 -12.21
C GLN A 746 13.48 -12.26 -11.95
N PHE A 747 13.13 -13.40 -12.56
CA PHE A 747 13.81 -14.67 -12.25
C PHE A 747 14.43 -15.33 -13.49
N ILE A 748 13.91 -14.99 -14.68
CA ILE A 748 14.43 -15.43 -15.97
C ILE A 748 14.64 -14.21 -16.86
N SER A 749 15.85 -14.00 -17.36
CA SER A 749 16.19 -12.89 -18.25
C SER A 749 15.57 -13.08 -19.65
N PRO A 750 15.50 -12.02 -20.49
CA PRO A 750 14.98 -12.11 -21.86
C PRO A 750 15.63 -13.18 -22.72
N ASN A 751 16.94 -13.38 -22.56
CA ASN A 751 17.71 -14.37 -23.29
C ASN A 751 17.57 -15.80 -22.72
N GLY A 752 16.71 -16.00 -21.71
CA GLY A 752 16.43 -17.28 -21.08
C GLY A 752 17.37 -17.68 -19.94
N GLY A 753 18.29 -16.79 -19.56
CA GLY A 753 19.18 -16.98 -18.41
C GLY A 753 18.42 -17.03 -17.08
N ASN A 754 18.89 -17.85 -16.15
CA ASN A 754 18.31 -17.96 -14.82
C ASN A 754 18.98 -16.96 -13.87
N ILE A 755 18.27 -15.87 -13.53
CA ILE A 755 18.76 -14.78 -12.67
C ILE A 755 18.87 -15.24 -11.22
N LEU A 756 18.00 -16.16 -10.79
CA LEU A 756 18.03 -16.72 -9.44
C LEU A 756 19.26 -17.63 -9.21
N LYS A 757 19.74 -18.30 -10.26
CA LYS A 757 20.82 -19.29 -10.15
C LYS A 757 22.11 -18.78 -9.49
N PRO A 758 22.74 -17.67 -9.92
CA PRO A 758 23.95 -17.18 -9.27
C PRO A 758 23.76 -16.90 -7.78
N GLU A 759 22.62 -16.31 -7.41
CA GLU A 759 22.29 -16.00 -6.01
C GLU A 759 22.10 -17.24 -5.13
N ILE A 760 21.82 -18.40 -5.72
CA ILE A 760 21.65 -19.66 -4.99
C ILE A 760 22.95 -20.48 -4.97
N VAL A 761 23.60 -20.62 -6.13
CA VAL A 761 24.76 -21.49 -6.30
C VAL A 761 25.96 -20.99 -5.50
N LYS A 762 26.05 -19.68 -5.23
CA LYS A 762 27.11 -19.08 -4.41
C LYS A 762 27.26 -19.71 -3.02
N TYR A 763 26.17 -20.23 -2.45
CA TYR A 763 26.19 -20.86 -1.13
C TYR A 763 26.77 -22.29 -1.14
N TRP A 764 26.93 -22.94 -2.29
CA TRP A 764 27.41 -24.32 -2.36
C TRP A 764 28.86 -24.51 -1.86
N VAL A 765 29.64 -23.43 -1.81
CA VAL A 765 30.97 -23.43 -1.19
C VAL A 765 30.93 -23.81 0.30
N LEU A 766 29.77 -23.70 0.96
CA LEU A 766 29.55 -24.26 2.32
C LEU A 766 29.84 -25.76 2.39
N ALA A 767 29.62 -26.53 1.33
CA ALA A 767 29.87 -27.98 1.32
C ALA A 767 31.37 -28.31 1.31
N GLU A 768 32.21 -27.39 0.85
CA GLU A 768 33.66 -27.54 0.82
C GLU A 768 34.31 -27.05 2.13
N ALA A 769 33.68 -26.07 2.78
CA ALA A 769 34.20 -25.40 3.97
C ALA A 769 33.69 -25.97 5.30
N CYS A 770 32.44 -26.46 5.33
CA CYS A 770 31.77 -26.94 6.55
C CYS A 770 31.51 -28.45 6.53
N THR A 771 31.15 -28.99 7.68
CA THR A 771 30.71 -30.37 7.85
C THR A 771 29.39 -30.61 7.11
N PRO A 772 29.15 -31.83 6.60
CA PRO A 772 27.90 -32.13 5.89
C PRO A 772 26.63 -31.84 6.69
N ALA A 773 26.69 -31.94 8.04
CA ALA A 773 25.58 -31.62 8.92
C ALA A 773 25.29 -30.12 8.95
N THR A 774 26.32 -29.29 9.13
CA THR A 774 26.23 -27.83 9.13
C THR A 774 25.76 -27.32 7.76
N THR A 775 26.36 -27.80 6.67
CA THR A 775 25.94 -27.45 5.30
C THR A 775 24.45 -27.77 5.08
N LYS A 776 24.00 -28.99 5.44
CA LYS A 776 22.59 -29.38 5.27
C LYS A 776 21.64 -28.55 6.14
N ALA A 777 22.08 -28.18 7.34
CA ALA A 777 21.28 -27.35 8.24
C ALA A 777 21.01 -25.96 7.64
N ILE A 778 22.05 -25.31 7.12
CA ILE A 778 21.98 -23.95 6.55
C ILE A 778 21.24 -23.94 5.21
N LEU A 779 21.56 -24.89 4.32
CA LEU A 779 20.97 -24.94 2.98
C LEU A 779 19.49 -25.40 2.99
N TYR A 780 19.05 -26.14 4.02
CA TYR A 780 17.74 -26.80 3.99
C TYR A 780 17.04 -26.91 5.36
N ASP A 781 17.61 -27.63 6.33
CA ASP A 781 16.85 -28.11 7.49
C ASP A 781 16.31 -26.95 8.36
N ASN A 782 17.05 -25.85 8.48
CA ASN A 782 16.60 -24.68 9.25
C ASN A 782 15.41 -23.99 8.61
N ALA A 783 15.47 -23.75 7.30
CA ALA A 783 14.39 -23.12 6.55
C ALA A 783 13.13 -24.00 6.54
N GLN A 784 13.30 -25.32 6.34
CA GLN A 784 12.22 -26.30 6.43
C GLN A 784 11.54 -26.23 7.80
N ARG A 785 12.32 -26.22 8.88
CA ARG A 785 11.82 -26.19 10.26
C ARG A 785 11.04 -24.92 10.60
N ILE A 786 11.51 -23.74 10.19
CA ILE A 786 10.89 -22.49 10.61
C ILE A 786 9.71 -22.08 9.72
N TRP A 787 9.74 -22.40 8.41
CA TRP A 787 8.73 -21.92 7.47
C TRP A 787 7.68 -22.97 7.07
N PHE A 788 8.11 -24.23 6.88
CA PHE A 788 7.29 -25.25 6.22
C PHE A 788 6.81 -26.36 7.15
N ASP A 789 7.52 -26.63 8.25
CA ASP A 789 7.05 -27.58 9.26
C ASP A 789 5.81 -27.07 9.98
N ARG A 790 4.95 -28.02 10.41
CA ARG A 790 3.71 -27.73 11.15
C ARG A 790 2.79 -26.75 10.41
N TRP A 791 2.80 -26.79 9.08
CA TRP A 791 1.89 -26.02 8.24
C TRP A 791 0.72 -26.90 7.79
N GLU A 792 -0.48 -26.59 8.30
CA GLU A 792 -1.73 -27.12 7.76
C GLU A 792 -2.09 -26.35 6.49
N LEU A 793 -1.46 -26.74 5.38
CA LEU A 793 -1.64 -26.13 4.07
C LEU A 793 -3.11 -26.22 3.62
N PRO A 794 -3.80 -25.09 3.36
CA PRO A 794 -5.11 -25.12 2.73
C PRO A 794 -5.02 -25.68 1.31
N THR A 795 -5.89 -26.63 0.97
CA THR A 795 -5.92 -27.30 -0.35
C THR A 795 -7.19 -26.99 -1.11
N THR A 796 -7.13 -27.11 -2.44
CA THR A 796 -8.28 -26.94 -3.33
C THR A 796 -9.44 -27.89 -2.99
N ASP A 797 -9.15 -29.08 -2.47
CA ASP A 797 -10.15 -30.08 -2.04
C ASP A 797 -11.07 -29.60 -0.92
N GLN A 798 -10.64 -28.61 -0.13
CA GLN A 798 -11.48 -28.01 0.92
C GLN A 798 -12.65 -27.20 0.33
N GLY A 799 -12.58 -26.84 -0.95
CA GLY A 799 -13.62 -26.11 -1.70
C GLY A 799 -13.82 -24.66 -1.23
N GLY A 800 -14.69 -23.93 -1.95
CA GLY A 800 -15.02 -22.55 -1.63
C GLY A 800 -13.85 -21.60 -1.80
N ARG A 801 -13.39 -20.98 -0.72
CA ARG A 801 -12.36 -19.94 -0.76
C ARG A 801 -10.96 -20.43 -1.16
N TRP A 802 -10.73 -21.76 -1.14
CA TRP A 802 -9.44 -22.38 -1.50
C TRP A 802 -9.40 -22.97 -2.91
N GLU A 803 -10.52 -22.85 -3.64
CA GLU A 803 -10.58 -23.18 -5.06
C GLU A 803 -9.47 -22.48 -5.82
N GLN A 804 -8.90 -23.17 -6.80
CA GLN A 804 -7.85 -22.58 -7.63
C GLN A 804 -8.45 -21.43 -8.43
N ALA A 805 -7.97 -20.22 -8.15
CA ALA A 805 -8.33 -19.07 -8.96
C ALA A 805 -7.77 -19.27 -10.38
N PRO A 806 -8.46 -18.79 -11.44
CA PRO A 806 -7.90 -18.84 -12.77
C PRO A 806 -6.55 -18.13 -12.77
N PRO A 807 -5.50 -18.70 -13.39
CA PRO A 807 -4.22 -18.02 -13.53
C PRO A 807 -4.45 -16.79 -14.40
N VAL A 808 -4.43 -15.62 -13.80
CA VAL A 808 -4.44 -14.36 -14.53
C VAL A 808 -3.04 -13.78 -14.37
N LEU A 809 -2.27 -13.67 -15.47
CA LEU A 809 -0.99 -12.92 -15.47
C LEU A 809 -1.15 -11.52 -14.86
N ARG A 810 -2.36 -10.96 -14.88
CA ARG A 810 -2.72 -9.66 -14.31
C ARG A 810 -2.90 -9.64 -12.79
N ALA A 811 -3.07 -10.81 -12.16
CA ALA A 811 -3.12 -10.93 -10.70
C ALA A 811 -1.71 -10.95 -10.07
N GLU A 812 -0.71 -11.40 -10.84
CA GLU A 812 0.67 -11.54 -10.36
C GLU A 812 1.61 -10.43 -10.86
N THR A 813 1.25 -9.72 -11.93
CA THR A 813 2.15 -8.78 -12.62
C THR A 813 1.44 -7.47 -12.97
N LEU A 814 2.09 -6.33 -12.70
CA LEU A 814 1.68 -5.03 -13.27
C LEU A 814 1.99 -4.89 -14.77
N PHE A 815 2.53 -5.93 -15.43
CA PHE A 815 2.94 -5.88 -16.84
C PHE A 815 2.20 -6.88 -17.71
N HIS A 816 1.39 -6.34 -18.62
CA HIS A 816 0.89 -7.03 -19.80
C HIS A 816 1.99 -7.11 -20.86
N ASN A 817 2.32 -8.32 -21.33
CA ASN A 817 2.86 -8.60 -22.67
C ASN A 817 3.78 -7.54 -23.30
N GLN A 818 4.87 -7.25 -22.61
CA GLN A 818 6.05 -6.72 -23.25
C GLN A 818 7.11 -7.78 -23.05
N GLY A 819 7.59 -8.40 -24.12
CA GLY A 819 8.86 -9.14 -24.11
C GLY A 819 10.06 -8.23 -23.82
N TYR A 820 9.87 -7.16 -23.04
CA TYR A 820 10.83 -6.11 -22.76
C TYR A 820 11.26 -6.18 -21.30
N PHE A 821 12.12 -7.14 -21.02
CA PHE A 821 13.41 -6.81 -20.39
C PHE A 821 14.50 -6.58 -21.46
N GLU A 822 14.11 -6.27 -22.71
CA GLU A 822 15.01 -5.77 -23.74
C GLU A 822 15.16 -4.25 -23.60
N ASN A 823 16.18 -3.86 -22.84
CA ASN A 823 17.13 -2.78 -23.19
C ASN A 823 18.20 -2.78 -22.09
N ILE A 824 19.11 -3.75 -22.18
CA ILE A 824 20.48 -3.56 -21.70
C ILE A 824 21.29 -3.63 -22.98
N ASP A 825 21.79 -2.48 -23.44
CA ASP A 825 22.80 -2.45 -24.50
C ASP A 825 23.94 -3.39 -24.10
N GLU A 826 24.27 -4.34 -24.98
CA GLU A 826 25.30 -5.37 -24.78
C GLU A 826 26.74 -4.81 -24.68
N GLU A 827 26.93 -3.50 -24.55
CA GLU A 827 28.25 -2.84 -24.45
C GLU A 827 28.59 -2.26 -23.06
N MET A 828 27.78 -2.50 -22.02
CA MET A 828 28.11 -2.09 -20.63
C MET A 828 28.40 -3.27 -19.67
N TYR A 829 29.23 -4.21 -20.12
CA TYR A 829 30.03 -5.09 -19.24
C TYR A 829 31.48 -5.17 -19.73
#